data_AF-A0A1J6I8S9-F1
#
_entry.id   AF-A0A1J6I8S9-F1
#
_cell.length_a   1.000
_cell.length_b   1.000
_cell.length_c   1.000
_cell.angle_alpha   90.00
_cell.angle_beta   90.00
_cell.angle_gamma   90.00
#
_symmetry.space_group_name_H-M   'P 1'
#
loop_
_entity.id
_entity.type
_entity.pdbx_description
1 polymer ?
#
loop_
_entity_poly.entity_id
_entity_poly.type
_entity_poly.pdbx_seq_one_letter_code
_entity_poly.pdbx_strand_id
1 'polypeptide(L)'
;MADPTRFHSLTLEGFRAYLQPKTFDFSKKPSLAIFAPNGSGKSSVIDALEFLFSEHGTLERLGQRSLNNQAGPVALEHTGAQAAGIAPIVKFATVTKKVVAEGHRAAAGNDRPIHTTAVAMQRAFVVSPIVRGYTLRTFVETHKPETRYADIAGWLQLTPLVEVQKNLRALRKDVKAASESQVELTRLDGEVRKQTAQDLQKWDDAAVLAHINAVVVAPLDGTLTFAVLAASDPAYAEVEKRVEAEENRIGLAGLKQVRAAAAALWLETEPEVDGDPVVSGAIPSFDGALAKLVDAKALEADERDKAAGTVFRAVWKEAEALFADDGTAPKACPVCDTSIDQTQAGSAAGIRDLLVEHLDDLKTYGDAKTALDDANMAATTAHNRLLVRLPALIEHLADDDGTGVKSQLIAYQAGIAGWPAAEAADAVGIVGEIAALIADLDQQISDIEAKQGDHTWMKAKAKIDSLLELQEEIGLAVRTSQELGKLHEALTAQAKQISDAIRAKVQSLLDLLQAPMNEIYQEIQGAGAKPIRLELPGEEDTTQHKMQLVIDFAENRPGVPPGGYLSDSQIHSVALALRLAAIKRFNSGAPVIALDDIVTSYDADHRRAIGALIAKMFANSQIILVTHDERFFNYLKDQLAGKDWSFTRIIGLDPAYGPRFADHRVTDEMIEARWHAGESAANEMRQAEEEWLLVLARGFGVDVRIRALERAYSYERSELALAISAFLKRIGLAPADVPGVNNRFINSLVNGTVENFGSHFQEGPYGDGSIGDEKTRWAEFMAFRSQFDCSGCGRTKYQRPFPLNKPVCAHGGCETQFAFSGAATAADPT
;
A
#
# COMPACT_ATOMS: atom_id res chain seq x y z
N MET A 1 12.43 31.14 -25.44
CA MET A 1 11.42 31.23 -24.36
C MET A 1 10.07 31.30 -25.02
N ALA A 2 9.07 30.55 -24.52
CA ALA A 2 7.70 30.70 -24.98
C ALA A 2 7.17 32.09 -24.61
N ASP A 3 6.32 32.67 -25.43
CA ASP A 3 5.76 33.99 -25.18
C ASP A 3 4.78 33.93 -23.99
N PRO A 4 4.83 34.91 -23.07
CA PRO A 4 4.07 34.84 -21.83
C PRO A 4 2.57 34.97 -22.08
N THR A 5 1.78 34.14 -21.40
CA THR A 5 0.32 34.25 -21.35
C THR A 5 -0.09 35.25 -20.28
N ARG A 6 -1.00 36.17 -20.61
CA ARG A 6 -1.55 37.17 -19.68
C ARG A 6 -3.08 37.20 -19.78
N PHE A 7 -3.76 37.72 -18.76
CA PHE A 7 -5.16 38.10 -18.87
C PHE A 7 -5.31 39.28 -19.83
N HIS A 8 -6.29 39.18 -20.71
CA HIS A 8 -6.75 40.23 -21.62
C HIS A 8 -8.02 40.90 -21.09
N SER A 9 -8.91 40.11 -20.47
CA SER A 9 -10.08 40.62 -19.76
C SER A 9 -10.51 39.67 -18.63
N LEU A 10 -11.25 40.20 -17.65
CA LEU A 10 -11.90 39.45 -16.58
C LEU A 10 -13.28 40.08 -16.32
N THR A 11 -14.34 39.28 -16.35
CA THR A 11 -15.72 39.72 -16.12
C THR A 11 -16.35 38.90 -15.00
N LEU A 12 -16.93 39.58 -14.02
CA LEU A 12 -17.70 38.97 -12.93
C LEU A 12 -19.18 39.34 -13.11
N GLU A 13 -20.07 38.37 -13.05
CA GLU A 13 -21.52 38.54 -13.22
C GLU A 13 -22.25 37.55 -12.30
N GLY A 14 -23.18 38.03 -11.46
CA GLY A 14 -23.82 37.20 -10.43
C GLY A 14 -22.84 36.51 -9.46
N PHE A 15 -21.59 36.98 -9.35
CA PHE A 15 -20.50 36.32 -8.62
C PHE A 15 -20.08 37.14 -7.39
N ARG A 16 -20.17 36.52 -6.21
CA ARG A 16 -19.78 37.09 -4.92
C ARG A 16 -20.43 38.46 -4.69
N ALA A 17 -19.67 39.55 -4.71
CA ALA A 17 -20.19 40.92 -4.53
C ALA A 17 -20.75 41.55 -5.81
N TYR A 18 -20.52 40.97 -6.98
CA TYR A 18 -20.90 41.54 -8.28
C TYR A 18 -22.19 40.91 -8.79
N LEU A 19 -23.32 41.62 -8.67
CA LEU A 19 -24.60 41.16 -9.24
C LEU A 19 -24.63 41.40 -10.76
N GLN A 20 -24.41 42.65 -11.18
CA GLN A 20 -24.35 43.06 -12.58
C GLN A 20 -22.97 42.80 -13.19
N PRO A 21 -22.88 42.59 -14.52
CA PRO A 21 -21.61 42.28 -15.18
C PRO A 21 -20.62 43.43 -15.07
N LYS A 22 -19.46 43.18 -14.46
CA LYS A 22 -18.32 44.11 -14.44
C LYS A 22 -17.12 43.49 -15.15
N THR A 23 -16.72 44.12 -16.26
CA THR A 23 -15.52 43.76 -17.01
C THR A 23 -14.33 44.65 -16.62
N PHE A 24 -13.21 44.00 -16.33
CA PHE A 24 -11.88 44.59 -16.21
C PHE A 24 -11.11 44.31 -17.51
N ASP A 25 -10.80 45.37 -18.26
CA ASP A 25 -10.07 45.30 -19.53
C ASP A 25 -8.57 45.51 -19.29
N PHE A 26 -7.75 44.54 -19.69
CA PHE A 26 -6.29 44.55 -19.57
C PHE A 26 -5.59 44.75 -20.92
N SER A 27 -6.33 44.99 -22.00
CA SER A 27 -5.79 45.12 -23.36
C SER A 27 -4.84 46.31 -23.52
N LYS A 28 -5.18 47.45 -22.91
CA LYS A 28 -4.39 48.69 -22.95
C LYS A 28 -3.44 48.82 -21.76
N LYS A 29 -3.91 48.45 -20.57
CA LYS A 29 -3.22 48.58 -19.30
C LYS A 29 -3.18 47.20 -18.65
N PRO A 30 -2.05 46.48 -18.71
CA PRO A 30 -1.99 45.09 -18.27
C PRO A 30 -2.29 44.93 -16.78
N SER A 31 -1.93 45.88 -15.92
CA SER A 31 -2.03 45.76 -14.47
C SER A 31 -3.15 46.63 -13.88
N LEU A 32 -3.68 46.21 -12.73
CA LEU A 32 -4.81 46.83 -12.05
C LEU A 32 -4.55 46.93 -10.55
N ALA A 33 -4.77 48.11 -9.98
CA ALA A 33 -4.84 48.32 -8.55
C ALA A 33 -6.24 48.83 -8.17
N ILE A 34 -6.87 48.18 -7.19
CA ILE A 34 -8.17 48.56 -6.65
C ILE A 34 -8.03 48.90 -5.17
N PHE A 35 -8.44 50.11 -4.81
CA PHE A 35 -8.68 50.47 -3.41
C PHE A 35 -10.15 50.30 -3.06
N ALA A 36 -10.45 49.72 -1.90
CA ALA A 36 -11.81 49.68 -1.37
C ALA A 36 -11.83 49.57 0.16
N PRO A 37 -12.82 50.19 0.84
CA PRO A 37 -13.10 49.89 2.23
C PRO A 37 -13.39 48.39 2.46
N ASN A 38 -13.17 47.93 3.70
CA ASN A 38 -13.52 46.56 4.08
C ASN A 38 -15.02 46.29 3.88
N GLY A 39 -15.36 45.07 3.46
CA GLY A 39 -16.74 44.67 3.15
C GLY A 39 -17.28 45.14 1.79
N SER A 40 -16.53 45.92 1.00
CA SER A 40 -17.02 46.48 -0.27
C SER A 40 -16.83 45.57 -1.51
N GLY A 41 -16.50 44.29 -1.32
CA GLY A 41 -16.36 43.34 -2.43
C GLY A 41 -15.01 43.32 -3.17
N LYS A 42 -13.96 43.96 -2.63
CA LYS A 42 -12.62 43.99 -3.27
C LYS A 42 -12.03 42.61 -3.55
N SER A 43 -12.09 41.73 -2.55
CA SER A 43 -11.51 40.39 -2.63
C SER A 43 -12.27 39.48 -3.59
N SER A 44 -13.50 39.83 -4.00
CA SER A 44 -14.24 39.09 -5.02
C SER A 44 -13.52 39.06 -6.37
N VAL A 45 -12.68 40.06 -6.69
CA VAL A 45 -11.85 40.06 -7.90
C VAL A 45 -10.78 38.97 -7.84
N ILE A 46 -10.12 38.80 -6.68
CA ILE A 46 -9.11 37.76 -6.48
C ILE A 46 -9.76 36.39 -6.29
N ASP A 47 -10.91 36.33 -5.62
CA ASP A 47 -11.74 35.13 -5.52
C ASP A 47 -12.12 34.60 -6.91
N ALA A 48 -12.40 35.48 -7.87
CA ALA A 48 -12.70 35.07 -9.25
C ALA A 48 -11.48 34.38 -9.90
N LEU A 49 -10.27 34.90 -9.70
CA LEU A 49 -9.04 34.28 -10.22
C LEU A 49 -8.79 32.91 -9.58
N GLU A 50 -8.95 32.80 -8.26
CA GLU A 50 -8.83 31.51 -7.55
C GLU A 50 -9.87 30.51 -8.06
N PHE A 51 -11.11 30.96 -8.21
CA PHE A 51 -12.21 30.15 -8.73
C PHE A 51 -11.96 29.67 -10.16
N LEU A 52 -11.34 30.47 -11.03
CA LEU A 52 -11.02 30.05 -12.40
C LEU A 52 -10.04 28.86 -12.44
N PHE A 53 -9.08 28.80 -11.51
CA PHE A 53 -8.01 27.78 -11.50
C PHE A 53 -8.24 26.65 -10.49
N SER A 54 -9.26 26.76 -9.63
CA SER A 54 -9.59 25.73 -8.64
C SER A 54 -9.97 24.40 -9.27
N GLU A 55 -9.35 23.29 -8.84
CA GLU A 55 -9.68 21.95 -9.31
C GLU A 55 -11.15 21.60 -9.01
N HIS A 56 -11.63 21.98 -7.83
CA HIS A 56 -12.98 21.64 -7.35
C HIS A 56 -14.03 22.73 -7.61
N GLY A 57 -13.66 23.80 -8.31
CA GLY A 57 -14.57 24.92 -8.58
C GLY A 57 -15.04 25.64 -7.32
N THR A 58 -14.25 25.65 -6.25
CA THR A 58 -14.54 26.38 -5.00
C THR A 58 -13.32 27.19 -4.57
N LEU A 59 -13.48 28.07 -3.60
CA LEU A 59 -12.35 28.74 -2.96
C LEU A 59 -11.81 27.84 -1.83
N GLU A 60 -10.50 27.81 -1.65
CA GLU A 60 -9.81 27.02 -0.62
C GLU A 60 -10.39 27.28 0.76
N ARG A 61 -10.60 28.56 1.09
CA ARG A 61 -11.18 29.00 2.37
C ARG A 61 -12.66 28.66 2.57
N LEU A 62 -13.39 28.37 1.49
CA LEU A 62 -14.81 28.01 1.57
C LEU A 62 -15.02 26.49 1.69
N GLY A 63 -14.01 25.68 1.35
CA GLY A 63 -14.08 24.24 1.40
C GLY A 63 -15.09 23.62 0.42
N GLN A 64 -15.30 22.31 0.53
CA GLN A 64 -16.16 21.51 -0.36
C GLN A 64 -17.55 21.19 0.24
N ARG A 65 -17.73 21.33 1.56
CA ARG A 65 -18.96 20.89 2.25
C ARG A 65 -19.87 22.05 2.57
N SER A 66 -21.13 21.94 2.14
CA SER A 66 -22.25 22.78 2.59
C SER A 66 -23.14 21.94 3.51
N LEU A 67 -23.11 22.19 4.81
CA LEU A 67 -24.15 21.65 5.71
C LEU A 67 -24.73 22.83 6.50
N ASN A 68 -26.00 23.13 6.19
CA ASN A 68 -26.93 23.95 6.95
C ASN A 68 -26.59 25.44 7.21
N ASN A 69 -25.56 26.01 6.58
CA ASN A 69 -25.14 27.39 6.86
C ASN A 69 -24.89 28.28 5.61
N GLN A 70 -25.36 27.88 4.42
CA GLN A 70 -25.12 28.59 3.15
C GLN A 70 -23.61 28.86 2.86
N ALA A 71 -22.70 28.08 3.47
CA ALA A 71 -21.27 28.15 3.20
C ALA A 71 -20.85 27.24 2.04
N GLY A 72 -19.58 27.29 1.66
CA GLY A 72 -19.04 26.48 0.57
C GLY A 72 -19.43 27.02 -0.82
N PRO A 73 -19.68 26.14 -1.80
CA PRO A 73 -20.05 26.50 -3.17
C PRO A 73 -21.14 27.57 -3.34
N VAL A 74 -22.18 27.53 -2.50
CA VAL A 74 -23.31 28.47 -2.56
C VAL A 74 -22.86 29.91 -2.29
N ALA A 75 -21.77 30.10 -1.51
CA ALA A 75 -21.21 31.41 -1.23
C ALA A 75 -20.44 32.02 -2.42
N LEU A 76 -20.35 31.33 -3.57
CA LEU A 76 -19.82 31.90 -4.81
C LEU A 76 -20.86 32.76 -5.54
N GLU A 77 -22.13 32.40 -5.43
CA GLU A 77 -23.24 33.10 -6.07
C GLU A 77 -23.56 34.40 -5.32
N HIS A 78 -23.85 35.47 -6.06
CA HIS A 78 -24.37 36.69 -5.45
C HIS A 78 -25.77 36.41 -4.87
N THR A 79 -26.07 36.90 -3.67
CA THR A 79 -27.34 36.62 -2.97
C THR A 79 -28.58 37.04 -3.76
N GLY A 80 -28.47 38.13 -4.53
CA GLY A 80 -29.51 38.62 -5.44
C GLY A 80 -29.57 37.98 -6.83
N ALA A 81 -28.64 37.08 -7.20
CA ALA A 81 -28.53 36.55 -8.56
C ALA A 81 -29.78 35.75 -8.98
N GLN A 82 -30.26 34.87 -8.10
CA GLN A 82 -31.46 34.07 -8.34
C GLN A 82 -32.71 34.95 -8.53
N ALA A 83 -32.89 35.96 -7.67
CA ALA A 83 -34.03 36.88 -7.76
C ALA A 83 -33.98 37.77 -9.01
N ALA A 84 -32.78 38.13 -9.47
CA ALA A 84 -32.57 38.93 -10.67
C ALA A 84 -32.58 38.11 -11.98
N GLY A 85 -32.67 36.78 -11.90
CA GLY A 85 -32.58 35.90 -13.07
C GLY A 85 -31.19 35.92 -13.74
N ILE A 86 -30.15 36.30 -13.00
CA ILE A 86 -28.77 36.40 -13.50
C ILE A 86 -28.05 35.09 -13.20
N ALA A 87 -27.45 34.48 -14.23
CA ALA A 87 -26.65 33.28 -14.06
C ALA A 87 -25.25 33.64 -13.51
N PRO A 88 -24.86 33.15 -12.30
CA PRO A 88 -23.54 33.39 -11.73
C PRO A 88 -22.42 32.83 -12.60
N ILE A 89 -21.53 33.69 -13.09
CA ILE A 89 -20.47 33.31 -14.03
C ILE A 89 -19.25 34.22 -13.91
N VAL A 90 -18.07 33.64 -14.09
CA VAL A 90 -16.83 34.38 -14.31
C VAL A 90 -16.38 34.14 -15.75
N LYS A 91 -16.29 35.21 -16.55
CA LYS A 91 -15.77 35.16 -17.93
C LYS A 91 -14.37 35.77 -17.95
N PHE A 92 -13.49 35.29 -18.81
CA PHE A 92 -12.15 35.82 -18.94
C PHE A 92 -11.63 35.61 -20.36
N ALA A 93 -10.63 36.40 -20.74
CA ALA A 93 -9.85 36.15 -21.93
C ALA A 93 -8.37 36.17 -21.58
N THR A 94 -7.59 35.32 -22.23
CA THR A 94 -6.12 35.32 -22.14
C THR A 94 -5.53 35.72 -23.47
N VAL A 95 -4.35 36.32 -23.44
CA VAL A 95 -3.58 36.69 -24.62
C VAL A 95 -2.19 36.08 -24.55
N THR A 96 -1.78 35.44 -25.64
CA THR A 96 -0.41 34.99 -25.89
C THR A 96 0.02 35.52 -27.24
N LYS A 97 1.08 36.31 -27.32
CA LYS A 97 1.44 37.12 -28.50
C LYS A 97 0.31 38.08 -28.91
N LYS A 98 -0.50 37.67 -29.89
CA LYS A 98 -1.64 38.39 -30.47
C LYS A 98 -2.89 37.51 -30.53
N VAL A 99 -2.80 36.26 -30.06
CA VAL A 99 -3.93 35.33 -30.04
C VAL A 99 -4.66 35.52 -28.73
N VAL A 100 -5.93 35.87 -28.83
CA VAL A 100 -6.85 35.99 -27.69
C VAL A 100 -7.69 34.72 -27.63
N ALA A 101 -7.75 34.10 -26.46
CA ALA A 101 -8.59 32.95 -26.19
C ALA A 101 -9.58 33.29 -25.07
N GLU A 102 -10.86 33.11 -25.32
CA GLU A 102 -11.92 33.36 -24.35
C GLU A 102 -12.22 32.11 -23.53
N GLY A 103 -12.78 32.31 -22.34
CA GLY A 103 -13.23 31.25 -21.46
C GLY A 103 -14.21 31.76 -20.43
N HIS A 104 -14.95 30.82 -19.83
CA HIS A 104 -15.89 31.13 -18.76
C HIS A 104 -16.03 29.94 -17.81
N ARG A 105 -16.44 30.22 -16.58
CA ARG A 105 -16.77 29.20 -15.58
C ARG A 105 -18.03 29.61 -14.84
N ALA A 106 -19.08 28.79 -14.94
CA ALA A 106 -20.32 28.99 -14.20
C ALA A 106 -20.08 28.74 -12.71
N ALA A 107 -20.57 29.63 -11.85
CA ALA A 107 -20.43 29.54 -10.39
C ALA A 107 -21.62 28.85 -9.71
N ALA A 108 -22.74 28.70 -10.42
CA ALA A 108 -23.90 27.95 -9.98
C ALA A 108 -23.80 26.46 -10.35
N GLY A 109 -24.53 25.63 -9.61
CA GLY A 109 -24.65 24.19 -9.86
C GLY A 109 -23.56 23.34 -9.20
N ASN A 110 -23.81 22.02 -9.17
CA ASN A 110 -22.90 21.07 -8.53
C ASN A 110 -21.63 20.84 -9.35
N ASP A 111 -21.77 20.72 -10.67
CA ASP A 111 -20.65 20.54 -11.59
C ASP A 111 -20.17 21.89 -12.12
N ARG A 112 -18.90 22.19 -11.88
CA ARG A 112 -18.25 23.47 -12.19
C ARG A 112 -16.88 23.19 -12.83
N PRO A 113 -16.82 22.58 -14.01
CA PRO A 113 -15.56 22.16 -14.62
C PRO A 113 -14.68 23.36 -14.96
N ILE A 114 -13.37 23.17 -14.94
CA ILE A 114 -12.42 24.19 -15.37
C ILE A 114 -12.45 24.32 -16.89
N HIS A 115 -12.50 25.56 -17.40
CA HIS A 115 -12.48 25.81 -18.84
C HIS A 115 -11.12 25.46 -19.45
N THR A 116 -11.09 24.95 -20.69
CA THR A 116 -9.85 24.55 -21.39
C THR A 116 -8.83 25.69 -21.48
N THR A 117 -9.28 26.92 -21.73
CA THR A 117 -8.44 28.14 -21.70
C THR A 117 -7.80 28.38 -20.32
N ALA A 118 -8.51 28.10 -19.22
CA ALA A 118 -7.98 28.24 -17.87
C ALA A 118 -6.96 27.13 -17.57
N VAL A 119 -7.23 25.89 -18.02
CA VAL A 119 -6.27 24.76 -17.94
C VAL A 119 -4.97 25.10 -18.69
N ALA A 120 -5.07 25.68 -19.89
CA ALA A 120 -3.91 26.05 -20.69
C ALA A 120 -3.04 27.08 -19.97
N MET A 121 -3.64 28.10 -19.34
CA MET A 121 -2.92 29.08 -18.52
C MET A 121 -2.39 28.48 -17.21
N GLN A 122 -3.16 27.61 -16.57
CA GLN A 122 -2.77 26.95 -15.31
C GLN A 122 -1.54 26.07 -15.48
N ARG A 123 -1.36 25.42 -16.63
CA ARG A 123 -0.15 24.66 -16.96
C ARG A 123 1.12 25.52 -16.99
N ALA A 124 0.99 26.84 -17.13
CA ALA A 124 2.10 27.78 -17.06
C ALA A 124 2.39 28.28 -15.62
N PHE A 125 1.57 27.89 -14.64
CA PHE A 125 1.80 28.16 -13.22
C PHE A 125 2.41 26.93 -12.54
N VAL A 126 3.64 27.09 -12.06
CA VAL A 126 4.29 26.12 -11.16
C VAL A 126 3.97 26.47 -9.71
N VAL A 127 3.83 27.76 -9.42
CA VAL A 127 3.48 28.30 -8.11
C VAL A 127 2.13 29.02 -8.25
N SER A 128 1.24 28.91 -7.26
CA SER A 128 0.00 29.70 -7.28
C SER A 128 0.32 31.19 -7.46
N PRO A 129 -0.26 31.90 -8.44
CA PRO A 129 0.00 33.32 -8.68
C PRO A 129 -0.67 34.23 -7.64
N ILE A 130 -1.47 33.64 -6.73
CA ILE A 130 -2.26 34.36 -5.74
C ILE A 130 -1.48 34.46 -4.43
N VAL A 131 -1.45 35.67 -3.86
CA VAL A 131 -0.88 35.98 -2.55
C VAL A 131 -1.93 36.73 -1.75
N ARG A 132 -2.40 36.13 -0.65
CA ARG A 132 -3.40 36.72 0.24
C ARG A 132 -2.73 37.11 1.55
N GLY A 133 -2.93 38.35 2.00
CA GLY A 133 -2.28 38.89 3.19
C GLY A 133 -2.55 38.10 4.47
N TYR A 134 -3.76 37.52 4.61
CA TYR A 134 -4.13 36.77 5.81
C TYR A 134 -3.51 35.37 5.91
N THR A 135 -3.10 34.74 4.80
CA THR A 135 -2.40 33.44 4.80
C THR A 135 -0.89 33.57 4.65
N LEU A 136 -0.38 34.79 4.38
CA LEU A 136 1.00 34.98 3.98
C LEU A 136 2.00 34.48 5.03
N ARG A 137 1.73 34.74 6.32
CA ARG A 137 2.61 34.37 7.44
C ARG A 137 2.63 32.86 7.73
N THR A 138 1.60 32.12 7.28
CA THR A 138 1.42 30.69 7.61
C THR A 138 2.63 29.85 7.25
N PHE A 139 3.31 30.16 6.13
CA PHE A 139 4.53 29.47 5.72
C PHE A 139 5.68 29.64 6.74
N VAL A 140 5.87 30.83 7.29
CA VAL A 140 7.00 31.15 8.18
C VAL A 140 6.73 30.73 9.63
N GLU A 141 5.48 30.83 10.09
CA GLU A 141 5.12 30.64 11.50
C GLU A 141 4.48 29.30 11.78
N THR A 142 3.59 28.83 10.90
CA THR A 142 2.72 27.68 11.17
C THR A 142 3.21 26.40 10.50
N HIS A 143 3.76 26.49 9.28
CA HIS A 143 4.23 25.30 8.56
C HIS A 143 5.41 24.68 9.31
N LYS A 144 5.36 23.36 9.52
CA LYS A 144 6.48 22.59 10.04
C LYS A 144 7.58 22.46 8.96
N PRO A 145 8.84 22.19 9.34
CA PRO A 145 9.93 22.00 8.38
C PRO A 145 9.63 21.00 7.25
N GLU A 146 8.84 19.96 7.53
CA GLU A 146 8.40 18.95 6.56
C GLU A 146 7.39 19.53 5.55
N THR A 147 6.42 20.31 6.02
CA THR A 147 5.43 20.97 5.16
C THR A 147 6.09 22.00 4.26
N ARG A 148 7.03 22.80 4.80
CA ARG A 148 7.79 23.78 4.01
C ARG A 148 8.64 23.10 2.92
N TYR A 149 9.27 21.98 3.28
CA TYR A 149 10.00 21.17 2.31
C TYR A 149 9.07 20.67 1.22
N ALA A 150 7.89 20.13 1.56
CA ALA A 150 6.93 19.64 0.58
C ALA A 150 6.44 20.75 -0.37
N ASP A 151 6.14 21.94 0.16
CA ASP A 151 5.71 23.10 -0.63
C ASP A 151 6.79 23.48 -1.67
N ILE A 152 8.03 23.68 -1.21
CA ILE A 152 9.14 24.09 -2.07
C ILE A 152 9.61 22.96 -3.00
N ALA A 153 9.58 21.71 -2.54
CA ALA A 153 9.84 20.54 -3.36
C ALA A 153 8.83 20.42 -4.50
N GLY A 154 7.56 20.75 -4.24
CA GLY A 154 6.55 20.88 -5.28
C GLY A 154 6.91 21.95 -6.32
N TRP A 155 7.32 23.14 -5.87
CA TRP A 155 7.72 24.23 -6.77
C TRP A 155 8.95 23.88 -7.61
N LEU A 156 9.89 23.13 -7.03
CA LEU A 156 11.13 22.68 -7.67
C LEU A 156 11.01 21.33 -8.40
N GLN A 157 9.81 20.71 -8.39
CA GLN A 157 9.54 19.39 -8.96
C GLN A 157 10.49 18.28 -8.46
N LEU A 158 10.82 18.28 -7.17
CA LEU A 158 11.77 17.35 -6.54
C LEU A 158 11.17 15.99 -6.20
N THR A 159 9.88 15.75 -6.48
CA THR A 159 9.16 14.52 -6.13
C THR A 159 9.90 13.24 -6.52
N PRO A 160 10.45 13.09 -7.75
CA PRO A 160 11.16 11.86 -8.12
C PRO A 160 12.40 11.59 -7.25
N LEU A 161 13.12 12.65 -6.84
CA LEU A 161 14.31 12.53 -5.99
C LEU A 161 13.94 12.09 -4.56
N VAL A 162 12.81 12.60 -4.05
CA VAL A 162 12.23 12.22 -2.76
C VAL A 162 11.83 10.74 -2.77
N GLU A 163 11.21 10.27 -3.85
CA GLU A 163 10.83 8.85 -4.01
C GLU A 163 12.04 7.92 -4.05
N VAL A 164 13.10 8.29 -4.76
CA VAL A 164 14.36 7.52 -4.78
C VAL A 164 14.92 7.35 -3.38
N GLN A 165 15.01 8.42 -2.59
CA GLN A 165 15.49 8.35 -1.20
C GLN A 165 14.62 7.45 -0.32
N LYS A 166 13.30 7.54 -0.46
CA LYS A 166 12.34 6.71 0.28
C LYS A 166 12.49 5.22 -0.07
N ASN A 167 12.55 4.90 -1.36
CA ASN A 167 12.67 3.52 -1.83
C ASN A 167 14.00 2.89 -1.44
N LEU A 168 15.09 3.65 -1.53
CA LEU A 168 16.42 3.20 -1.14
C LEU A 168 16.51 2.91 0.37
N ARG A 169 15.81 3.72 1.19
CA ARG A 169 15.70 3.48 2.63
C ARG A 169 14.90 2.22 2.95
N ALA A 170 13.77 2.00 2.27
CA ALA A 170 12.97 0.79 2.43
C ALA A 170 13.80 -0.45 2.08
N LEU A 171 14.45 -0.44 0.91
CA LEU A 171 15.32 -1.53 0.47
C LEU A 171 16.44 -1.83 1.48
N ARG A 172 17.12 -0.80 2.00
CA ARG A 172 18.17 -0.98 3.03
C ARG A 172 17.63 -1.62 4.30
N LYS A 173 16.45 -1.20 4.75
CA LYS A 173 15.80 -1.74 5.95
C LYS A 173 15.45 -3.21 5.73
N ASP A 174 14.89 -3.55 4.58
CA ASP A 174 14.43 -4.90 4.28
C ASP A 174 15.62 -5.87 4.12
N VAL A 175 16.69 -5.44 3.43
CA VAL A 175 17.93 -6.23 3.31
C VAL A 175 18.59 -6.43 4.68
N LYS A 176 18.61 -5.39 5.53
CA LYS A 176 19.14 -5.52 6.90
C LYS A 176 18.37 -6.54 7.72
N ALA A 177 17.04 -6.44 7.71
CA ALA A 177 16.17 -7.38 8.41
C ALA A 177 16.35 -8.81 7.90
N ALA A 178 16.53 -8.98 6.58
CA ALA A 178 16.83 -10.29 5.99
C ALA A 178 18.22 -10.81 6.41
N SER A 179 19.25 -9.97 6.44
CA SER A 179 20.61 -10.38 6.85
C SER A 179 20.68 -10.80 8.32
N GLU A 180 19.91 -10.13 9.19
CA GLU A 180 19.86 -10.39 10.64
C GLU A 180 18.85 -11.50 11.01
N SER A 181 18.08 -12.01 10.05
CA SER A 181 17.07 -13.04 10.29
C SER A 181 17.71 -14.38 10.66
N GLN A 182 17.31 -14.93 11.82
CA GLN A 182 17.73 -16.26 12.29
C GLN A 182 16.68 -17.35 12.06
N VAL A 183 15.58 -17.04 11.36
CA VAL A 183 14.43 -17.95 11.20
C VAL A 183 14.86 -19.28 10.58
N GLU A 184 15.60 -19.23 9.48
CA GLU A 184 16.01 -20.44 8.75
C GLU A 184 17.01 -21.28 9.55
N LEU A 185 18.01 -20.64 10.18
CA LEU A 185 18.96 -21.33 11.05
C LEU A 185 18.26 -21.98 12.26
N THR A 186 17.23 -21.33 12.82
CA THR A 186 16.44 -21.90 13.93
C THR A 186 15.60 -23.09 13.47
N ARG A 187 15.06 -23.07 12.24
CA ARG A 187 14.38 -24.21 11.62
C ARG A 187 15.33 -25.40 11.48
N LEU A 188 16.52 -25.14 10.93
CA LEU A 188 17.57 -26.14 10.72
C LEU A 188 18.08 -26.73 12.05
N ASP A 189 18.29 -25.90 13.08
CA ASP A 189 18.59 -26.35 14.45
C ASP A 189 17.54 -27.35 14.97
N GLY A 190 16.26 -27.17 14.61
CA GLY A 190 15.18 -28.10 14.92
C GLY A 190 15.32 -29.46 14.22
N GLU A 191 15.73 -29.47 12.95
CA GLU A 191 15.97 -30.71 12.21
C GLU A 191 17.22 -31.44 12.73
N VAL A 192 18.27 -30.70 13.12
CA VAL A 192 19.45 -31.30 13.80
C VAL A 192 19.01 -32.09 15.02
N ARG A 193 18.22 -31.47 15.92
CA ARG A 193 17.74 -32.13 17.14
C ARG A 193 16.92 -33.38 16.83
N LYS A 194 16.09 -33.33 15.80
CA LYS A 194 15.28 -34.48 15.37
C LYS A 194 16.17 -35.60 14.82
N GLN A 195 17.16 -35.25 14.01
CA GLN A 195 18.08 -36.24 13.45
C GLN A 195 18.98 -36.84 14.54
N THR A 196 19.52 -36.06 15.47
CA THR A 196 20.43 -36.61 16.49
C THR A 196 19.72 -37.10 17.76
N ALA A 197 18.40 -37.32 17.72
CA ALA A 197 17.61 -37.71 18.89
C ALA A 197 17.86 -36.81 20.13
N GLN A 198 17.94 -35.49 19.91
CA GLN A 198 18.22 -34.43 20.90
C GLN A 198 19.65 -34.36 21.45
N ASP A 199 20.57 -35.22 20.99
CA ASP A 199 21.97 -35.21 21.42
C ASP A 199 22.68 -33.88 21.08
N LEU A 200 22.40 -33.34 19.88
CA LEU A 200 22.88 -32.04 19.44
C LEU A 200 21.74 -31.02 19.38
N GLN A 201 22.03 -29.82 19.91
CA GLN A 201 21.07 -28.71 19.92
C GLN A 201 21.17 -27.81 18.70
N LYS A 202 22.35 -27.78 18.07
CA LYS A 202 22.73 -26.99 16.89
C LYS A 202 23.76 -27.76 16.08
N TRP A 203 23.93 -27.39 14.82
CA TRP A 203 24.97 -27.97 13.98
C TRP A 203 26.37 -27.57 14.46
N ASP A 204 27.21 -28.58 14.62
CA ASP A 204 28.65 -28.47 14.86
C ASP A 204 29.29 -29.65 14.13
N ASP A 205 30.18 -29.38 13.17
CA ASP A 205 30.72 -30.42 12.28
C ASP A 205 31.43 -31.53 13.08
N ALA A 206 32.15 -31.17 14.16
CA ALA A 206 32.86 -32.14 14.97
C ALA A 206 31.92 -32.97 15.84
N ALA A 207 30.90 -32.34 16.43
CA ALA A 207 29.91 -33.02 17.26
C ALA A 207 29.00 -33.94 16.44
N VAL A 208 28.60 -33.54 15.22
CA VAL A 208 27.83 -34.39 14.29
C VAL A 208 28.66 -35.60 13.87
N LEU A 209 29.95 -35.40 13.52
CA LEU A 209 30.84 -36.50 13.18
C LEU A 209 31.03 -37.48 14.35
N ALA A 210 31.18 -36.96 15.56
CA ALA A 210 31.26 -37.77 16.78
C ALA A 210 29.97 -38.58 17.00
N HIS A 211 28.80 -37.96 16.79
CA HIS A 211 27.50 -38.63 16.88
C HIS A 211 27.35 -39.77 15.86
N ILE A 212 27.73 -39.54 14.60
CA ILE A 212 27.71 -40.58 13.55
C ILE A 212 28.59 -41.77 13.96
N ASN A 213 29.83 -41.51 14.37
CA ASN A 213 30.75 -42.57 14.77
C ASN A 213 30.26 -43.35 15.99
N ALA A 214 29.79 -42.66 17.03
CA ALA A 214 29.41 -43.29 18.30
C ALA A 214 28.04 -43.97 18.30
N VAL A 215 27.04 -43.36 17.63
CA VAL A 215 25.63 -43.76 17.75
C VAL A 215 25.13 -44.47 16.50
N VAL A 216 25.60 -44.09 15.32
CA VAL A 216 25.11 -44.64 14.04
C VAL A 216 25.97 -45.82 13.59
N VAL A 217 27.29 -45.69 13.61
CA VAL A 217 28.22 -46.68 13.02
C VAL A 217 28.72 -47.69 14.06
N ALA A 218 29.17 -47.27 15.24
CA ALA A 218 29.76 -48.18 16.23
C ALA A 218 28.87 -49.37 16.65
N PRO A 219 27.52 -49.26 16.76
CA PRO A 219 26.67 -50.42 17.04
C PRO A 219 26.64 -51.47 15.92
N LEU A 220 27.00 -51.08 14.70
CA LEU A 220 27.05 -51.95 13.52
C LEU A 220 28.46 -52.52 13.29
N ASP A 221 29.48 -51.68 13.42
CA ASP A 221 30.90 -52.05 13.34
C ASP A 221 31.77 -51.03 14.09
N GLY A 222 32.30 -51.43 15.25
CA GLY A 222 33.17 -50.59 16.06
C GLY A 222 34.54 -50.28 15.45
N THR A 223 34.91 -50.93 14.33
CA THR A 223 36.17 -50.66 13.61
C THR A 223 36.01 -49.65 12.48
N LEU A 224 34.78 -49.43 12.01
CA LEU A 224 34.48 -48.47 10.95
C LEU A 224 34.30 -47.07 11.56
N THR A 225 35.06 -46.10 11.06
CA THR A 225 34.99 -44.71 11.54
C THR A 225 35.07 -43.72 10.38
N PHE A 226 34.19 -42.72 10.39
CA PHE A 226 34.24 -41.58 9.48
C PHE A 226 35.28 -40.58 9.95
N ALA A 227 36.18 -40.16 9.05
CA ALA A 227 37.14 -39.10 9.31
C ALA A 227 36.56 -37.72 9.01
N VAL A 228 35.65 -37.65 8.05
CA VAL A 228 34.87 -36.46 7.71
C VAL A 228 33.46 -36.88 7.28
N LEU A 229 32.46 -36.06 7.56
CA LEU A 229 31.13 -36.24 7.01
C LEU A 229 31.13 -35.82 5.53
N ALA A 230 31.43 -36.74 4.64
CA ALA A 230 31.39 -36.52 3.19
C ALA A 230 31.15 -37.84 2.45
N ALA A 231 30.48 -37.80 1.30
CA ALA A 231 30.34 -38.96 0.43
C ALA A 231 31.69 -39.48 -0.12
N SER A 232 32.72 -38.63 -0.14
CA SER A 232 34.09 -39.01 -0.50
C SER A 232 34.85 -39.76 0.59
N ASP A 233 34.33 -39.84 1.82
CA ASP A 233 34.98 -40.53 2.92
C ASP A 233 34.98 -42.05 2.65
N PRO A 234 36.12 -42.76 2.82
CA PRO A 234 36.17 -44.21 2.60
C PRO A 234 35.16 -45.00 3.43
N ALA A 235 34.80 -44.52 4.62
CA ALA A 235 33.80 -45.17 5.46
C ALA A 235 32.40 -45.11 4.85
N TYR A 236 32.08 -44.04 4.11
CA TYR A 236 30.81 -43.93 3.38
C TYR A 236 30.69 -45.00 2.28
N ALA A 237 31.74 -45.17 1.48
CA ALA A 237 31.77 -46.20 0.42
C ALA A 237 31.64 -47.62 0.99
N GLU A 238 32.23 -47.87 2.17
CA GLU A 238 32.06 -49.15 2.86
C GLU A 238 30.63 -49.34 3.39
N VAL A 239 29.98 -48.28 3.89
CA VAL A 239 28.55 -48.31 4.24
C VAL A 239 27.70 -48.66 3.02
N GLU A 240 27.93 -48.03 1.86
CA GLU A 240 27.18 -48.34 0.62
C GLU A 240 27.31 -49.81 0.22
N LYS A 241 28.54 -50.32 0.22
CA LYS A 241 28.82 -51.73 -0.09
C LYS A 241 28.10 -52.67 0.88
N ARG A 242 28.02 -52.31 2.17
CA ARG A 242 27.32 -53.11 3.18
C ARG A 242 25.80 -53.05 3.07
N VAL A 243 25.25 -51.92 2.64
CA VAL A 243 23.81 -51.81 2.30
C VAL A 243 23.48 -52.71 1.11
N GLU A 244 24.26 -52.67 0.03
CA GLU A 244 24.04 -53.53 -1.13
C GLU A 244 24.15 -55.01 -0.76
N ALA A 245 25.11 -55.37 0.10
CA ALA A 245 25.23 -56.73 0.63
C ALA A 245 24.07 -57.13 1.56
N GLU A 246 23.43 -56.18 2.26
CA GLU A 246 22.26 -56.42 3.11
C GLU A 246 20.98 -56.58 2.28
N GLU A 247 20.78 -55.77 1.23
CA GLU A 247 19.63 -55.84 0.33
C GLU A 247 19.60 -57.14 -0.49
N ASN A 248 20.76 -57.70 -0.83
CA ASN A 248 20.88 -58.94 -1.59
C ASN A 248 20.66 -60.22 -0.75
N ARG A 249 20.41 -60.12 0.57
CA ARG A 249 20.15 -61.29 1.44
C ARG A 249 18.67 -61.67 1.42
N ILE A 250 18.40 -62.98 1.53
CA ILE A 250 17.03 -63.49 1.70
C ILE A 250 16.46 -62.89 2.99
N GLY A 251 15.38 -62.12 2.86
CA GLY A 251 14.73 -61.49 4.02
C GLY A 251 14.16 -62.52 5.01
N LEU A 252 13.93 -62.09 6.25
CA LEU A 252 13.44 -62.92 7.35
C LEU A 252 12.21 -63.78 6.99
N ALA A 253 11.29 -63.24 6.18
CA ALA A 253 10.11 -63.96 5.72
C ALA A 253 10.45 -65.16 4.80
N GLY A 254 11.44 -64.99 3.92
CA GLY A 254 11.92 -66.04 3.04
C GLY A 254 12.61 -67.15 3.81
N LEU A 255 13.49 -66.81 4.76
CA LEU A 255 14.18 -67.80 5.61
C LEU A 255 13.19 -68.62 6.44
N LYS A 256 12.18 -67.97 7.04
CA LYS A 256 11.11 -68.66 7.79
C LYS A 256 10.29 -69.60 6.89
N GLN A 257 10.06 -69.24 5.64
CA GLN A 257 9.34 -70.06 4.68
C GLN A 257 10.14 -71.32 4.29
N VAL A 258 11.44 -71.18 3.98
CA VAL A 258 12.30 -72.33 3.68
C VAL A 258 12.39 -73.27 4.89
N ARG A 259 12.58 -72.72 6.09
CA ARG A 259 12.63 -73.49 7.34
C ARG A 259 11.33 -74.26 7.58
N ALA A 260 10.17 -73.64 7.36
CA ALA A 260 8.87 -74.30 7.52
C ALA A 260 8.67 -75.45 6.52
N ALA A 261 9.14 -75.29 5.27
CA ALA A 261 9.10 -76.35 4.27
C ALA A 261 10.03 -77.53 4.64
N ALA A 262 11.22 -77.24 5.19
CA ALA A 262 12.15 -78.26 5.68
C ALA A 262 11.59 -79.03 6.88
N ALA A 263 11.06 -78.31 7.89
CA ALA A 263 10.44 -78.90 9.07
C ALA A 263 9.21 -79.78 8.74
N ALA A 264 8.50 -79.49 7.64
CA ALA A 264 7.38 -80.33 7.19
C ALA A 264 7.83 -81.71 6.65
N LEU A 265 9.07 -81.83 6.19
CA LEU A 265 9.66 -83.09 5.74
C LEU A 265 10.27 -83.86 6.91
N TRP A 266 11.05 -83.17 7.75
CA TRP A 266 11.69 -83.74 8.92
C TRP A 266 11.96 -82.65 9.97
N LEU A 267 11.65 -82.91 11.23
CA LEU A 267 12.01 -82.09 12.37
C LEU A 267 12.17 -82.95 13.62
N GLU A 268 13.31 -82.82 14.28
CA GLU A 268 13.55 -83.34 15.62
C GLU A 268 13.29 -82.25 16.65
N THR A 269 12.44 -82.54 17.62
CA THR A 269 12.15 -81.63 18.74
C THR A 269 12.53 -82.28 20.05
N GLU A 270 13.37 -81.61 20.83
CA GLU A 270 13.61 -81.97 22.23
C GLU A 270 12.40 -81.58 23.08
N PRO A 271 11.83 -82.49 23.89
CA PRO A 271 10.76 -82.16 24.81
C PRO A 271 11.26 -81.29 25.97
N GLU A 272 10.42 -80.37 26.47
CA GLU A 272 10.76 -79.45 27.59
C GLU A 272 10.98 -80.14 28.95
N VAL A 273 10.66 -81.44 29.06
CA VAL A 273 10.78 -82.24 30.29
C VAL A 273 11.41 -83.57 29.90
N ASP A 274 12.44 -84.02 30.66
CA ASP A 274 13.22 -85.26 30.47
C ASP A 274 12.43 -86.36 29.72
N GLY A 275 12.68 -86.45 28.42
CA GLY A 275 11.99 -87.35 27.50
C GLY A 275 12.80 -87.51 26.21
N ASP A 276 12.59 -88.62 25.52
CA ASP A 276 13.31 -88.91 24.27
C ASP A 276 12.93 -87.91 23.16
N PRO A 277 13.88 -87.55 22.26
CA PRO A 277 13.61 -86.63 21.16
C PRO A 277 12.47 -87.14 20.28
N VAL A 278 11.52 -86.25 19.98
CA VAL A 278 10.37 -86.56 19.14
C VAL A 278 10.69 -86.17 17.70
N VAL A 279 10.80 -87.17 16.84
CA VAL A 279 11.00 -86.98 15.39
C VAL A 279 9.63 -86.89 14.70
N SER A 280 9.42 -85.83 13.94
CA SER A 280 8.17 -85.53 13.24
C SER A 280 8.43 -85.17 11.78
N GLY A 281 7.40 -85.23 10.93
CA GLY A 281 7.50 -84.89 9.51
C GLY A 281 6.97 -85.97 8.56
N ALA A 282 6.94 -85.65 7.26
CA ALA A 282 6.43 -86.56 6.23
C ALA A 282 7.34 -87.80 6.01
N ILE A 283 8.66 -87.65 6.16
CA ILE A 283 9.64 -88.74 6.04
C ILE A 283 9.46 -89.79 7.16
N PRO A 284 9.56 -89.45 8.46
CA PRO A 284 9.41 -90.43 9.54
C PRO A 284 8.01 -91.04 9.60
N SER A 285 6.98 -90.30 9.16
CA SER A 285 5.61 -90.84 9.02
C SER A 285 5.51 -91.93 7.95
N PHE A 286 6.25 -91.79 6.85
CA PHE A 286 6.27 -92.78 5.77
C PHE A 286 7.09 -94.01 6.17
N ASP A 287 8.29 -93.81 6.72
CA ASP A 287 9.15 -94.92 7.18
C ASP A 287 8.46 -95.75 8.28
N GLY A 288 7.80 -95.09 9.24
CA GLY A 288 7.02 -95.77 10.27
C GLY A 288 5.81 -96.54 9.72
N ALA A 289 5.18 -96.05 8.64
CA ALA A 289 4.08 -96.76 7.98
C ALA A 289 4.59 -97.95 7.14
N LEU A 290 5.77 -97.83 6.52
CA LEU A 290 6.43 -98.93 5.81
C LEU A 290 6.83 -100.05 6.76
N ALA A 291 7.40 -99.74 7.93
CA ALA A 291 7.74 -100.74 8.94
C ALA A 291 6.51 -101.55 9.38
N LYS A 292 5.40 -100.86 9.69
CA LYS A 292 4.12 -101.51 10.03
C LYS A 292 3.55 -102.35 8.88
N LEU A 293 3.73 -101.93 7.63
CA LEU A 293 3.31 -102.69 6.47
C LEU A 293 4.13 -103.97 6.29
N VAL A 294 5.44 -103.92 6.55
CA VAL A 294 6.31 -105.11 6.54
C VAL A 294 5.87 -106.10 7.62
N ASP A 295 5.64 -105.62 8.85
CA ASP A 295 5.17 -106.43 9.96
C ASP A 295 3.80 -107.05 9.68
N ALA A 296 2.85 -106.28 9.14
CA ALA A 296 1.51 -106.76 8.81
C ALA A 296 1.51 -107.78 7.65
N LYS A 297 2.41 -107.64 6.66
CA LYS A 297 2.60 -108.63 5.59
C LYS A 297 3.14 -109.95 6.15
N ALA A 298 4.11 -109.88 7.07
CA ALA A 298 4.67 -111.08 7.71
C ALA A 298 3.62 -111.80 8.57
N LEU A 299 2.82 -111.03 9.33
CA LEU A 299 1.74 -111.57 10.16
C LEU A 299 0.62 -112.20 9.32
N GLU A 300 0.17 -111.54 8.24
CA GLU A 300 -0.85 -112.10 7.34
C GLU A 300 -0.38 -113.39 6.67
N ALA A 301 0.89 -113.47 6.25
CA ALA A 301 1.46 -114.68 5.67
C ALA A 301 1.47 -115.85 6.67
N ASP A 302 1.87 -115.62 7.92
CA ASP A 302 1.88 -116.63 8.98
C ASP A 302 0.47 -117.16 9.30
N GLU A 303 -0.51 -116.25 9.44
CA GLU A 303 -1.91 -116.61 9.71
C GLU A 303 -2.59 -117.28 8.50
N ARG A 304 -2.22 -116.89 7.28
CA ARG A 304 -2.72 -117.53 6.05
C ARG A 304 -2.26 -118.97 5.93
N ASP A 305 -1.02 -119.26 6.30
CA ASP A 305 -0.47 -120.62 6.26
C ASP A 305 -1.17 -121.53 7.29
N LYS A 306 -1.55 -121.00 8.47
CA LYS A 306 -2.39 -121.71 9.45
C LYS A 306 -3.79 -121.99 8.90
N ALA A 307 -4.40 -121.02 8.22
CA ALA A 307 -5.74 -121.14 7.63
C ALA A 307 -5.79 -121.87 6.27
N ALA A 308 -4.66 -122.32 5.70
CA ALA A 308 -4.61 -122.91 4.35
C ALA A 308 -5.45 -124.19 4.19
N GLY A 309 -5.75 -124.90 5.28
CA GLY A 309 -6.62 -126.08 5.31
C GLY A 309 -8.12 -125.78 5.46
N THR A 310 -8.52 -124.54 5.79
CA THR A 310 -9.87 -124.20 6.26
C THR A 310 -10.69 -123.43 5.22
N VAL A 311 -10.69 -123.90 3.97
CA VAL A 311 -11.29 -123.20 2.80
C VAL A 311 -12.81 -123.01 2.89
N PHE A 312 -13.51 -123.63 3.84
CA PHE A 312 -14.96 -123.64 3.89
C PHE A 312 -15.59 -122.93 5.09
N ARG A 313 -15.29 -121.65 5.34
CA ARG A 313 -15.89 -120.88 6.46
C ARG A 313 -17.42 -121.00 6.55
N ALA A 314 -18.11 -120.96 5.40
CA ALA A 314 -19.57 -121.12 5.34
C ALA A 314 -20.00 -122.54 5.73
N VAL A 315 -19.27 -123.57 5.27
CA VAL A 315 -19.60 -124.98 5.60
C VAL A 315 -19.28 -125.29 7.06
N TRP A 316 -18.18 -124.76 7.59
CA TRP A 316 -17.82 -124.93 9.00
C TRP A 316 -18.81 -124.24 9.94
N LYS A 317 -19.33 -123.05 9.60
CA LYS A 317 -20.42 -122.42 10.37
C LYS A 317 -21.72 -123.22 10.34
N GLU A 318 -22.10 -123.77 9.19
CA GLU A 318 -23.28 -124.63 9.09
C GLU A 318 -23.08 -125.96 9.84
N ALA A 319 -21.87 -126.52 9.81
CA ALA A 319 -21.51 -127.70 10.57
C ALA A 319 -21.49 -127.43 12.09
N GLU A 320 -21.02 -126.26 12.54
CA GLU A 320 -21.13 -125.82 13.94
C GLU A 320 -22.58 -125.83 14.42
N ALA A 321 -23.51 -125.31 13.63
CA ALA A 321 -24.94 -125.36 13.94
C ALA A 321 -25.47 -126.80 14.01
N LEU A 322 -25.02 -127.68 13.12
CA LEU A 322 -25.48 -129.07 13.02
C LEU A 322 -25.00 -129.96 14.18
N PHE A 323 -23.82 -129.66 14.73
CA PHE A 323 -23.20 -130.42 15.83
C PHE A 323 -23.32 -129.72 17.19
N ALA A 324 -24.14 -128.67 17.31
CA ALA A 324 -24.30 -127.89 18.54
C ALA A 324 -24.93 -128.67 19.71
N ASP A 325 -25.84 -129.63 19.44
CA ASP A 325 -26.53 -130.44 20.46
C ASP A 325 -26.37 -131.94 20.18
N ASP A 326 -25.80 -132.68 21.14
CA ASP A 326 -25.51 -134.13 21.06
C ASP A 326 -26.76 -134.99 20.82
N GLY A 327 -27.94 -134.52 21.20
CA GLY A 327 -29.20 -135.23 20.95
C GLY A 327 -29.66 -135.18 19.50
N THR A 328 -29.19 -134.19 18.73
CA THR A 328 -29.59 -133.94 17.33
C THR A 328 -28.45 -134.10 16.33
N ALA A 329 -27.23 -134.30 16.82
CA ALA A 329 -26.06 -134.56 15.98
C ALA A 329 -26.28 -135.80 15.10
N PRO A 330 -26.01 -135.72 13.77
CA PRO A 330 -26.14 -136.84 12.87
C PRO A 330 -25.27 -138.03 13.31
N LYS A 331 -25.80 -139.25 13.22
CA LYS A 331 -24.99 -140.46 13.49
C LYS A 331 -23.94 -140.73 12.40
N ALA A 332 -24.13 -140.17 11.21
CA ALA A 332 -23.19 -140.24 10.10
C ALA A 332 -23.04 -138.86 9.46
N CYS A 333 -21.86 -138.59 8.89
CA CYS A 333 -21.51 -137.34 8.23
C CYS A 333 -22.46 -137.09 7.04
N PRO A 334 -23.17 -135.95 6.99
CA PRO A 334 -24.16 -135.68 5.94
C PRO A 334 -23.55 -135.42 4.55
N VAL A 335 -22.21 -135.31 4.45
CA VAL A 335 -21.52 -135.06 3.18
C VAL A 335 -21.01 -136.36 2.55
N CYS A 336 -20.50 -137.29 3.36
CA CYS A 336 -19.87 -138.53 2.87
C CYS A 336 -20.46 -139.82 3.47
N ASP A 337 -21.57 -139.73 4.21
CA ASP A 337 -22.26 -140.81 4.93
C ASP A 337 -21.38 -141.65 5.88
N THR A 338 -20.17 -141.18 6.20
CA THR A 338 -19.27 -141.86 7.13
C THR A 338 -19.80 -141.74 8.55
N SER A 339 -19.97 -142.86 9.26
CA SER A 339 -20.41 -142.87 10.65
C SER A 339 -19.50 -142.01 11.53
N ILE A 340 -20.05 -141.16 12.39
CA ILE A 340 -19.27 -140.12 13.12
C ILE A 340 -18.19 -140.74 14.02
N ASP A 341 -18.45 -141.91 14.61
CA ASP A 341 -17.49 -142.70 15.37
C ASP A 341 -16.28 -143.20 14.56
N GLN A 342 -16.42 -143.27 13.23
CA GLN A 342 -15.35 -143.67 12.31
C GLN A 342 -14.66 -142.49 11.63
N THR A 343 -15.10 -141.26 11.91
CA THR A 343 -14.40 -140.06 11.42
C THR A 343 -13.11 -139.84 12.21
N GLN A 344 -12.18 -139.06 11.66
CA GLN A 344 -10.94 -138.70 12.36
C GLN A 344 -11.17 -138.03 13.72
N ALA A 345 -12.30 -137.33 13.88
CA ALA A 345 -12.71 -136.71 15.13
C ALA A 345 -13.31 -137.70 16.15
N GLY A 346 -13.69 -138.91 15.72
CA GLY A 346 -14.15 -140.03 16.55
C GLY A 346 -15.44 -139.83 17.34
N SER A 347 -16.00 -138.62 17.42
CA SER A 347 -17.24 -138.29 18.13
C SER A 347 -17.79 -136.93 17.69
N ALA A 348 -19.07 -136.66 18.00
CA ALA A 348 -19.67 -135.34 17.78
C ALA A 348 -18.96 -134.22 18.58
N ALA A 349 -18.49 -134.52 19.80
CA ALA A 349 -17.70 -133.59 20.60
C ALA A 349 -16.34 -133.27 19.95
N GLY A 350 -15.63 -134.28 19.45
CA GLY A 350 -14.38 -134.08 18.72
C GLY A 350 -14.56 -133.27 17.43
N ILE A 351 -15.71 -133.40 16.76
CA ILE A 351 -16.04 -132.56 15.59
C ILE A 351 -16.26 -131.10 16.00
N ARG A 352 -16.92 -130.84 17.14
CA ARG A 352 -17.07 -129.46 17.69
C ARG A 352 -15.71 -128.84 18.03
N ASP A 353 -14.81 -129.58 18.67
CA ASP A 353 -13.48 -129.06 19.01
C ASP A 353 -12.69 -128.68 17.74
N LEU A 354 -12.74 -129.54 16.72
CA LEU A 354 -12.11 -129.28 15.41
C LEU A 354 -12.74 -128.08 14.69
N LEU A 355 -14.06 -127.90 14.82
CA LEU A 355 -14.80 -126.76 14.28
C LEU A 355 -14.39 -125.44 14.95
N VAL A 356 -14.25 -125.44 16.27
CA VAL A 356 -13.82 -124.26 17.04
C VAL A 356 -12.41 -123.86 16.64
N GLU A 357 -11.47 -124.81 16.56
CA GLU A 357 -10.09 -124.57 16.12
C GLU A 357 -10.04 -123.94 14.72
N HIS A 358 -10.70 -124.56 13.74
CA HIS A 358 -10.70 -124.05 12.37
C HIS A 358 -11.42 -122.71 12.19
N LEU A 359 -12.47 -122.41 12.98
CA LEU A 359 -13.15 -121.11 12.95
C LEU A 359 -12.32 -120.00 13.60
N ASP A 360 -11.50 -120.31 14.61
CA ASP A 360 -10.58 -119.38 15.25
C ASP A 360 -9.41 -119.02 14.32
N ASP A 361 -8.80 -120.02 13.64
CA ASP A 361 -7.78 -119.79 12.61
C ASP A 361 -8.28 -118.87 11.47
N LEU A 362 -9.54 -119.05 11.06
CA LEU A 362 -10.19 -118.19 10.05
C LEU A 362 -10.45 -116.77 10.55
N LYS A 363 -10.60 -116.58 11.85
CA LYS A 363 -10.82 -115.27 12.47
C LYS A 363 -9.49 -114.52 12.60
N THR A 364 -8.43 -115.17 13.09
CA THR A 364 -7.10 -114.57 13.23
C THR A 364 -6.53 -114.15 11.87
N TYR A 365 -6.72 -114.96 10.82
CA TYR A 365 -6.40 -114.58 9.44
C TYR A 365 -7.21 -113.37 8.96
N GLY A 366 -8.52 -113.30 9.27
CA GLY A 366 -9.36 -112.16 8.90
C GLY A 366 -8.92 -110.85 9.56
N ASP A 367 -8.52 -110.91 10.83
CA ASP A 367 -8.00 -109.77 11.59
C ASP A 367 -6.62 -109.34 11.05
N ALA A 368 -5.73 -110.29 10.76
CA ALA A 368 -4.42 -110.02 10.15
C ALA A 368 -4.54 -109.43 8.73
N LYS A 369 -5.49 -109.90 7.92
CA LYS A 369 -5.77 -109.36 6.59
C LYS A 369 -6.30 -107.93 6.65
N THR A 370 -7.17 -107.64 7.62
CA THR A 370 -7.67 -106.27 7.87
C THR A 370 -6.52 -105.36 8.30
N ALA A 371 -5.66 -105.81 9.21
CA ALA A 371 -4.49 -105.06 9.64
C ALA A 371 -3.49 -104.79 8.49
N LEU A 372 -3.32 -105.73 7.56
CA LEU A 372 -2.54 -105.55 6.35
C LEU A 372 -3.14 -104.49 5.41
N ASP A 373 -4.46 -104.53 5.18
CA ASP A 373 -5.14 -103.55 4.34
C ASP A 373 -5.07 -102.14 4.95
N ASP A 374 -5.23 -102.02 6.26
CA ASP A 374 -5.07 -100.77 7.01
C ASP A 374 -3.63 -100.25 6.96
N ALA A 375 -2.63 -101.11 7.16
CA ALA A 375 -1.22 -100.74 7.05
C ALA A 375 -0.85 -100.30 5.64
N ASN A 376 -1.41 -100.96 4.61
CA ASN A 376 -1.20 -100.59 3.21
C ASN A 376 -1.83 -99.24 2.86
N MET A 377 -3.05 -98.98 3.36
CA MET A 377 -3.71 -97.69 3.22
C MET A 377 -2.94 -96.58 3.95
N ALA A 378 -2.43 -96.86 5.15
CA ALA A 378 -1.61 -95.92 5.91
C ALA A 378 -0.30 -95.58 5.20
N ALA A 379 0.42 -96.58 4.68
CA ALA A 379 1.65 -96.39 3.90
C ALA A 379 1.39 -95.60 2.62
N THR A 380 0.32 -95.94 1.87
CA THR A 380 -0.08 -95.20 0.66
C THR A 380 -0.43 -93.73 0.97
N THR A 381 -1.10 -93.50 2.09
CA THR A 381 -1.45 -92.14 2.53
C THR A 381 -0.21 -91.33 2.92
N ALA A 382 0.72 -91.94 3.67
CA ALA A 382 1.97 -91.31 4.06
C ALA A 382 2.88 -91.04 2.84
N HIS A 383 2.95 -91.97 1.90
CA HIS A 383 3.66 -91.84 0.62
C HIS A 383 3.18 -90.63 -0.18
N ASN A 384 1.86 -90.52 -0.40
CA ASN A 384 1.27 -89.41 -1.13
C ASN A 384 1.53 -88.07 -0.44
N ARG A 385 1.50 -88.03 0.90
CA ARG A 385 1.85 -86.83 1.67
C ARG A 385 3.31 -86.44 1.46
N LEU A 386 4.23 -87.40 1.46
CA LEU A 386 5.66 -87.15 1.25
C LEU A 386 5.92 -86.60 -0.16
N LEU A 387 5.32 -87.19 -1.21
CA LEU A 387 5.46 -86.70 -2.59
C LEU A 387 4.90 -85.30 -2.82
N VAL A 388 3.90 -84.89 -2.05
CA VAL A 388 3.36 -83.52 -2.12
C VAL A 388 4.26 -82.52 -1.39
N ARG A 389 4.96 -82.94 -0.33
CA ARG A 389 5.79 -82.04 0.49
C ARG A 389 7.19 -81.83 -0.06
N LEU A 390 7.77 -82.81 -0.75
CA LEU A 390 9.12 -82.74 -1.33
C LEU A 390 9.29 -81.57 -2.32
N PRO A 391 8.38 -81.34 -3.29
CA PRO A 391 8.49 -80.20 -4.22
C PRO A 391 8.55 -78.84 -3.52
N ALA A 392 7.81 -78.67 -2.42
CA ALA A 392 7.72 -77.39 -1.72
C ALA A 392 9.07 -76.94 -1.14
N LEU A 393 9.90 -77.87 -0.65
CA LEU A 393 11.25 -77.53 -0.22
C LEU A 393 12.19 -77.34 -1.43
N ILE A 394 12.10 -78.22 -2.43
CA ILE A 394 12.96 -78.18 -3.63
C ILE A 394 12.83 -76.86 -4.38
N GLU A 395 11.62 -76.33 -4.53
CA GLU A 395 11.35 -75.04 -5.20
C GLU A 395 11.90 -73.83 -4.43
N HIS A 396 12.08 -73.95 -3.11
CA HIS A 396 12.60 -72.87 -2.27
C HIS A 396 14.12 -72.85 -2.15
N LEU A 397 14.81 -73.88 -2.67
CA LEU A 397 16.27 -73.96 -2.67
C LEU A 397 16.85 -73.42 -4.00
N ALA A 398 17.95 -72.67 -3.90
CA ALA A 398 18.68 -72.18 -5.07
C ALA A 398 19.34 -73.34 -5.85
N ASP A 399 19.59 -73.15 -7.15
CA ASP A 399 20.25 -74.16 -8.00
C ASP A 399 21.74 -74.39 -7.66
N ASP A 400 22.35 -73.45 -6.92
CA ASP A 400 23.73 -73.50 -6.43
C ASP A 400 23.73 -73.26 -4.91
N ASP A 401 23.30 -74.26 -4.14
CA ASP A 401 23.22 -74.21 -2.68
C ASP A 401 24.57 -74.51 -1.98
N GLY A 402 25.64 -74.77 -2.75
CA GLY A 402 26.99 -75.06 -2.24
C GLY A 402 27.14 -76.40 -1.48
N THR A 403 26.04 -76.98 -1.02
CA THR A 403 25.94 -78.21 -0.23
C THR A 403 25.36 -79.39 -1.03
N GLY A 404 24.69 -79.11 -2.16
CA GLY A 404 24.07 -80.13 -3.03
C GLY A 404 22.75 -80.68 -2.51
N VAL A 405 22.16 -80.09 -1.47
CA VAL A 405 20.94 -80.56 -0.79
C VAL A 405 19.76 -80.64 -1.75
N LYS A 406 19.57 -79.64 -2.63
CA LYS A 406 18.53 -79.67 -3.66
C LYS A 406 18.65 -80.88 -4.59
N SER A 407 19.86 -81.20 -5.03
CA SER A 407 20.13 -82.35 -5.90
C SER A 407 19.84 -83.68 -5.18
N GLN A 408 20.20 -83.76 -3.89
CA GLN A 408 19.90 -84.93 -3.06
C GLN A 408 18.39 -85.11 -2.81
N LEU A 409 17.64 -84.02 -2.58
CA LEU A 409 16.18 -84.06 -2.42
C LEU A 409 15.48 -84.52 -3.71
N ILE A 410 15.94 -84.09 -4.88
CA ILE A 410 15.42 -84.53 -6.19
C ILE A 410 15.67 -86.03 -6.39
N ALA A 411 16.88 -86.52 -6.05
CA ALA A 411 17.21 -87.94 -6.14
C ALA A 411 16.35 -88.78 -5.18
N TYR A 412 16.16 -88.31 -3.95
CA TYR A 412 15.29 -88.95 -2.96
C TYR A 412 13.82 -88.97 -3.44
N GLN A 413 13.31 -87.86 -3.98
CA GLN A 413 11.95 -87.79 -4.54
C GLN A 413 11.72 -88.82 -5.65
N ALA A 414 12.68 -88.96 -6.58
CA ALA A 414 12.60 -89.94 -7.66
C ALA A 414 12.58 -91.38 -7.13
N GLY A 415 13.39 -91.68 -6.10
CA GLY A 415 13.41 -92.99 -5.45
C GLY A 415 12.11 -93.30 -4.69
N ILE A 416 11.54 -92.32 -3.99
CA ILE A 416 10.26 -92.48 -3.29
C ILE A 416 9.12 -92.72 -4.29
N ALA A 417 9.07 -91.97 -5.41
CA ALA A 417 8.02 -92.11 -6.42
C ALA A 417 7.94 -93.50 -7.09
N GLY A 418 8.99 -94.32 -6.99
CA GLY A 418 9.01 -95.70 -7.49
C GLY A 418 8.22 -96.70 -6.64
N TRP A 419 7.88 -96.36 -5.39
CA TRP A 419 7.10 -97.22 -4.50
C TRP A 419 5.60 -97.23 -4.91
N PRO A 420 4.87 -98.36 -4.81
CA PRO A 420 5.27 -99.67 -4.27
C PRO A 420 5.86 -100.64 -5.31
N ALA A 421 6.08 -100.21 -6.55
CA ALA A 421 6.62 -101.07 -7.61
C ALA A 421 8.11 -101.42 -7.42
N ALA A 422 8.84 -100.55 -6.72
CA ALA A 422 10.21 -100.74 -6.25
C ALA A 422 10.30 -100.52 -4.72
N GLU A 423 11.39 -100.99 -4.11
CA GLU A 423 11.71 -100.65 -2.72
C GLU A 423 11.86 -99.14 -2.55
N ALA A 424 11.36 -98.62 -1.43
CA ALA A 424 11.48 -97.20 -1.12
C ALA A 424 12.96 -96.83 -0.89
N ALA A 425 13.36 -95.64 -1.34
CA ALA A 425 14.71 -95.14 -1.14
C ALA A 425 14.99 -94.87 0.36
N ASP A 426 16.22 -95.14 0.79
CA ASP A 426 16.66 -94.90 2.16
C ASP A 426 16.67 -93.41 2.51
N ALA A 427 16.10 -93.08 3.67
CA ALA A 427 15.92 -91.71 4.15
C ALA A 427 17.09 -91.20 5.02
N VAL A 428 18.01 -92.07 5.46
CA VAL A 428 19.06 -91.70 6.44
C VAL A 428 19.94 -90.55 5.94
N GLY A 429 20.37 -90.59 4.68
CA GLY A 429 21.20 -89.54 4.09
C GLY A 429 20.49 -88.18 4.01
N ILE A 430 19.26 -88.17 3.50
CA ILE A 430 18.53 -86.91 3.26
C ILE A 430 18.04 -86.26 4.56
N VAL A 431 17.72 -87.06 5.58
CA VAL A 431 17.36 -86.58 6.91
C VAL A 431 18.50 -85.79 7.54
N GLY A 432 19.74 -86.27 7.44
CA GLY A 432 20.91 -85.57 7.95
C GLY A 432 21.13 -84.20 7.30
N GLU A 433 20.91 -84.11 5.99
CA GLU A 433 21.02 -82.85 5.23
C GLU A 433 19.91 -81.86 5.59
N ILE A 434 18.65 -82.34 5.74
CA ILE A 434 17.53 -81.49 6.18
C ILE A 434 17.78 -80.96 7.59
N ALA A 435 18.32 -81.78 8.50
CA ALA A 435 18.67 -81.36 9.85
C ALA A 435 19.72 -80.23 9.86
N ALA A 436 20.78 -80.39 9.07
CA ALA A 436 21.82 -79.37 8.92
C ALA A 436 21.27 -78.07 8.33
N LEU A 437 20.38 -78.16 7.32
CA LEU A 437 19.71 -77.01 6.73
C LEU A 437 18.83 -76.27 7.74
N ILE A 438 18.06 -76.98 8.58
CA ILE A 438 17.22 -76.35 9.61
C ILE A 438 18.07 -75.62 10.65
N ALA A 439 19.17 -76.23 11.10
CA ALA A 439 20.08 -75.61 12.08
C ALA A 439 20.72 -74.32 11.54
N ASP A 440 21.17 -74.32 10.28
CA ASP A 440 21.71 -73.13 9.62
C ASP A 440 20.65 -72.03 9.47
N LEU A 441 19.44 -72.39 9.02
CA LEU A 441 18.33 -71.45 8.91
C LEU A 441 17.92 -70.84 10.25
N ASP A 442 17.90 -71.63 11.33
CA ASP A 442 17.60 -71.14 12.67
C ASP A 442 18.66 -70.15 13.19
N GLN A 443 19.94 -70.43 12.93
CA GLN A 443 21.01 -69.49 13.26
C GLN A 443 20.87 -68.17 12.48
N GLN A 444 20.62 -68.24 11.17
CA GLN A 444 20.43 -67.04 10.33
C GLN A 444 19.20 -66.22 10.78
N ILE A 445 18.09 -66.88 11.10
CA ILE A 445 16.87 -66.21 11.60
C ILE A 445 17.16 -65.51 12.93
N SER A 446 17.82 -66.18 13.88
CA SER A 446 18.16 -65.61 15.18
C SER A 446 19.11 -64.40 15.06
N ASP A 447 20.12 -64.49 14.20
CA ASP A 447 21.07 -63.39 13.95
C ASP A 447 20.40 -62.15 13.37
N ILE A 448 19.39 -62.33 12.50
CA ILE A 448 18.61 -61.22 11.92
C ILE A 448 17.67 -60.63 12.98
N GLU A 449 16.96 -61.46 13.74
CA GLU A 449 16.03 -61.01 14.78
C GLU A 449 16.74 -60.26 15.91
N ALA A 450 17.95 -60.67 16.30
CA ALA A 450 18.78 -59.95 17.27
C ALA A 450 19.23 -58.56 16.79
N LYS A 451 19.30 -58.35 15.47
CA LYS A 451 19.76 -57.09 14.84
C LYS A 451 18.63 -56.18 14.35
N GLN A 452 17.37 -56.64 14.38
CA GLN A 452 16.20 -55.93 13.81
C GLN A 452 15.76 -54.63 14.54
N GLY A 453 16.62 -54.01 15.35
CA GLY A 453 16.41 -52.69 15.96
C GLY A 453 16.71 -51.50 15.02
N ASP A 454 17.21 -50.40 15.58
CA ASP A 454 17.63 -49.19 14.84
C ASP A 454 18.97 -49.32 14.11
N HIS A 455 19.59 -50.50 14.16
CA HIS A 455 20.95 -50.74 13.68
C HIS A 455 20.95 -51.68 12.47
N THR A 456 20.41 -51.22 11.33
CA THR A 456 20.65 -51.81 10.00
C THR A 456 21.51 -50.87 9.17
N TRP A 457 22.30 -51.38 8.22
CA TRP A 457 23.12 -50.51 7.37
C TRP A 457 22.25 -49.60 6.52
N MET A 458 21.08 -50.08 6.08
CA MET A 458 20.11 -49.28 5.33
C MET A 458 19.63 -48.06 6.13
N LYS A 459 19.27 -48.24 7.41
CA LYS A 459 18.87 -47.13 8.30
C LYS A 459 20.04 -46.21 8.61
N ALA A 460 21.23 -46.76 8.84
CA ALA A 460 22.44 -45.98 9.10
C ALA A 460 22.81 -45.09 7.90
N LYS A 461 22.77 -45.64 6.67
CA LYS A 461 23.00 -44.87 5.45
C LYS A 461 21.97 -43.76 5.30
N ALA A 462 20.67 -44.06 5.42
CA ALA A 462 19.61 -43.05 5.33
C ALA A 462 19.79 -41.92 6.34
N LYS A 463 20.32 -42.25 7.53
CA LYS A 463 20.65 -41.27 8.56
C LYS A 463 21.82 -40.37 8.19
N ILE A 464 22.90 -40.97 7.69
CA ILE A 464 24.10 -40.25 7.23
C ILE A 464 23.76 -39.35 6.05
N ASP A 465 22.96 -39.84 5.09
CA ASP A 465 22.49 -39.07 3.94
C ASP A 465 21.67 -37.85 4.38
N SER A 466 20.73 -38.03 5.31
CA SER A 466 19.94 -36.92 5.87
C SER A 466 20.82 -35.87 6.55
N LEU A 467 21.90 -36.28 7.23
CA LEU A 467 22.85 -35.37 7.86
C LEU A 467 23.75 -34.67 6.83
N LEU A 468 24.15 -35.34 5.75
CA LEU A 468 24.86 -34.73 4.62
C LEU A 468 24.02 -33.63 3.95
N GLU A 469 22.75 -33.91 3.65
CA GLU A 469 21.82 -32.92 3.11
C GLU A 469 21.67 -31.71 4.06
N LEU A 470 21.54 -31.98 5.36
CA LEU A 470 21.42 -30.93 6.37
C LEU A 470 22.68 -30.06 6.48
N GLN A 471 23.87 -30.65 6.31
CA GLN A 471 25.14 -29.90 6.26
C GLN A 471 25.14 -28.89 5.10
N GLU A 472 24.68 -29.31 3.92
CA GLU A 472 24.59 -28.44 2.75
C GLU A 472 23.59 -27.31 2.93
N GLU A 473 22.39 -27.61 3.48
CA GLU A 473 21.36 -26.61 3.79
C GLU A 473 21.88 -25.54 4.77
N ILE A 474 22.55 -25.96 5.85
CA ILE A 474 23.12 -25.06 6.85
C ILE A 474 24.23 -24.21 6.24
N GLY A 475 25.14 -24.82 5.47
CA GLY A 475 26.18 -24.11 4.75
C GLY A 475 25.59 -23.06 3.80
N LEU A 476 24.50 -23.37 3.10
CA LEU A 476 23.80 -22.42 2.23
C LEU A 476 23.16 -21.28 3.02
N ALA A 477 22.49 -21.57 4.13
CA ALA A 477 21.85 -20.56 4.99
C ALA A 477 22.86 -19.56 5.55
N VAL A 478 24.01 -20.06 6.05
CA VAL A 478 25.11 -19.22 6.56
C VAL A 478 25.69 -18.33 5.47
N ARG A 479 26.01 -18.90 4.29
CA ARG A 479 26.52 -18.12 3.15
C ARG A 479 25.51 -17.05 2.70
N THR A 480 24.22 -17.38 2.66
CA THR A 480 23.16 -16.44 2.29
C THR A 480 23.10 -15.26 3.25
N SER A 481 23.15 -15.49 4.56
CA SER A 481 23.18 -14.41 5.57
C SER A 481 24.43 -13.53 5.41
N GLN A 482 25.61 -14.13 5.18
CA GLN A 482 26.86 -13.39 4.95
C GLN A 482 26.80 -12.52 3.68
N GLU A 483 26.30 -13.07 2.57
CA GLU A 483 26.14 -12.32 1.31
C GLU A 483 25.10 -11.20 1.44
N LEU A 484 23.99 -11.41 2.16
CA LEU A 484 23.04 -10.35 2.49
C LEU A 484 23.67 -9.25 3.35
N GLY A 485 24.56 -9.60 4.29
CA GLY A 485 25.33 -8.65 5.08
C GLY A 485 26.25 -7.79 4.21
N LYS A 486 27.02 -8.40 3.31
CA LYS A 486 27.86 -7.68 2.33
C LYS A 486 27.02 -6.78 1.43
N LEU A 487 25.87 -7.27 0.96
CA LEU A 487 24.92 -6.49 0.15
C LEU A 487 24.39 -5.29 0.94
N HIS A 488 24.06 -5.46 2.22
CA HIS A 488 23.60 -4.38 3.09
C HIS A 488 24.65 -3.27 3.24
N GLU A 489 25.92 -3.65 3.46
CA GLU A 489 27.04 -2.71 3.58
C GLU A 489 27.27 -1.94 2.27
N ALA A 490 27.32 -2.65 1.13
CA ALA A 490 27.46 -2.05 -0.18
C ALA A 490 26.31 -1.10 -0.52
N LEU A 491 25.07 -1.53 -0.26
CA LEU A 491 23.87 -0.71 -0.46
C LEU A 491 23.88 0.52 0.46
N THR A 492 24.39 0.40 1.69
CA THR A 492 24.53 1.53 2.61
C THR A 492 25.56 2.55 2.10
N ALA A 493 26.71 2.10 1.60
CA ALA A 493 27.70 2.98 1.00
C ALA A 493 27.15 3.71 -0.25
N GLN A 494 26.48 2.97 -1.15
CA GLN A 494 25.88 3.53 -2.35
C GLN A 494 24.74 4.51 -2.02
N ALA A 495 23.91 4.18 -1.03
CA ALA A 495 22.83 5.06 -0.59
C ALA A 495 23.34 6.36 0.02
N LYS A 496 24.49 6.33 0.70
CA LYS A 496 25.15 7.55 1.17
C LYS A 496 25.54 8.43 -0.02
N GLN A 497 26.26 7.89 -1.00
CA GLN A 497 26.68 8.64 -2.19
C GLN A 497 25.49 9.27 -2.95
N ILE A 498 24.42 8.50 -3.16
CA ILE A 498 23.20 9.00 -3.82
C ILE A 498 22.54 10.10 -2.98
N SER A 499 22.44 9.91 -1.67
CA SER A 499 21.81 10.90 -0.76
C SER A 499 22.60 12.20 -0.74
N ASP A 500 23.93 12.14 -0.72
CA ASP A 500 24.81 13.30 -0.75
C ASP A 500 24.69 14.07 -2.07
N ALA A 501 24.62 13.36 -3.20
CA ALA A 501 24.41 13.95 -4.52
C ALA A 501 23.03 14.63 -4.64
N ILE A 502 21.97 13.98 -4.14
CA ILE A 502 20.62 14.55 -4.09
C ILE A 502 20.63 15.80 -3.21
N ARG A 503 21.24 15.74 -2.03
CA ARG A 503 21.33 16.88 -1.10
C ARG A 503 22.02 18.08 -1.76
N ALA A 504 23.18 17.86 -2.39
CA ALA A 504 23.90 18.92 -3.10
C ALA A 504 23.03 19.54 -4.21
N LYS A 505 22.29 18.70 -4.97
CA LYS A 505 21.40 19.19 -6.02
C LYS A 505 20.23 19.98 -5.45
N VAL A 506 19.56 19.48 -4.40
CA VAL A 506 18.44 20.18 -3.75
C VAL A 506 18.91 21.51 -3.17
N GLN A 507 20.05 21.56 -2.49
CA GLN A 507 20.61 22.82 -1.98
C GLN A 507 20.86 23.82 -3.11
N SER A 508 21.48 23.38 -4.22
CA SER A 508 21.70 24.27 -5.39
C SER A 508 20.40 24.83 -5.97
N LEU A 509 19.29 24.09 -5.86
CA LEU A 509 17.97 24.52 -6.32
C LEU A 509 17.29 25.45 -5.32
N LEU A 510 17.48 25.23 -4.01
CA LEU A 510 17.07 26.18 -2.97
C LEU A 510 17.81 27.51 -3.11
N ASP A 511 19.10 27.48 -3.44
CA ASP A 511 19.92 28.68 -3.64
C ASP A 511 19.39 29.56 -4.79
N LEU A 512 18.80 28.94 -5.83
CA LEU A 512 18.12 29.66 -6.93
C LEU A 512 16.90 30.47 -6.47
N LEU A 513 16.30 30.10 -5.33
CA LEU A 513 15.18 30.81 -4.73
C LEU A 513 15.65 31.77 -3.62
N GLN A 514 16.66 31.36 -2.85
CA GLN A 514 17.18 32.11 -1.72
C GLN A 514 17.75 33.48 -2.12
N ALA A 515 18.55 33.55 -3.19
CA ALA A 515 19.15 34.82 -3.60
C ALA A 515 18.08 35.85 -4.06
N PRO A 516 17.15 35.53 -4.99
CA PRO A 516 16.07 36.45 -5.36
C PRO A 516 15.14 36.80 -4.20
N MET A 517 14.88 35.87 -3.28
CA MET A 517 14.11 36.14 -2.08
C MET A 517 14.82 37.17 -1.20
N ASN A 518 16.11 37.01 -0.94
CA ASN A 518 16.87 37.94 -0.10
C ASN A 518 17.03 39.32 -0.76
N GLU A 519 17.17 39.39 -2.08
CA GLU A 519 17.12 40.66 -2.83
C GLU A 519 15.79 41.38 -2.60
N ILE A 520 14.66 40.68 -2.77
CA ILE A 520 13.33 41.28 -2.53
C ILE A 520 13.16 41.68 -1.06
N TYR A 521 13.62 40.85 -0.12
CA TYR A 521 13.54 41.12 1.31
C TYR A 521 14.33 42.38 1.70
N GLN A 522 15.55 42.54 1.15
CA GLN A 522 16.39 43.72 1.34
C GLN A 522 15.76 44.99 0.74
N GLU A 523 15.09 44.89 -0.41
CA GLU A 523 14.37 46.04 -0.98
C GLU A 523 13.19 46.48 -0.09
N ILE A 524 12.55 45.57 0.64
CA ILE A 524 11.44 45.89 1.55
C ILE A 524 11.94 46.43 2.90
N GLN A 525 12.95 45.78 3.49
CA GLN A 525 13.44 46.06 4.86
C GLN A 525 14.64 47.04 4.91
N GLY A 526 15.29 47.30 3.78
CA GLY A 526 16.48 48.13 3.66
C GLY A 526 17.80 47.35 3.73
N ALA A 527 18.91 48.07 3.50
CA ALA A 527 20.25 47.49 3.32
C ALA A 527 20.80 46.73 4.55
N GLY A 528 20.27 46.98 5.75
CA GLY A 528 20.65 46.28 6.99
C GLY A 528 19.94 44.93 7.19
N ALA A 529 19.06 44.52 6.27
CA ALA A 529 18.30 43.29 6.41
C ALA A 529 19.21 42.06 6.30
N LYS A 530 19.19 41.23 7.36
CA LYS A 530 19.98 40.01 7.42
C LYS A 530 19.41 38.94 6.49
N PRO A 531 20.26 38.20 5.75
CA PRO A 531 19.80 37.20 4.81
C PRO A 531 19.12 36.03 5.53
N ILE A 532 18.01 35.58 4.97
CA ILE A 532 17.32 34.36 5.36
C ILE A 532 17.94 33.20 4.58
N ARG A 533 18.25 32.10 5.28
CA ARG A 533 18.80 30.89 4.67
C ARG A 533 17.76 29.76 4.63
N LEU A 534 17.73 29.06 3.50
CA LEU A 534 16.97 27.85 3.22
C LEU A 534 17.93 26.68 3.29
N GLU A 535 17.97 26.00 4.44
CA GLU A 535 18.95 24.96 4.72
C GLU A 535 18.30 23.58 4.85
N LEU A 536 18.99 22.56 4.36
CA LEU A 536 18.66 21.17 4.66
C LEU A 536 19.33 20.77 5.99
N PRO A 537 18.66 19.98 6.86
CA PRO A 537 19.21 19.56 8.15
C PRO A 537 20.55 18.81 7.99
N GLY A 538 21.40 18.84 9.02
CA GLY A 538 22.74 18.21 9.01
C GLY A 538 22.76 16.71 8.72
N GLU A 539 23.94 16.13 8.50
CA GLU A 539 24.12 14.71 8.11
C GLU A 539 23.55 13.70 9.12
N GLU A 540 23.54 14.05 10.42
CA GLU A 540 23.00 13.19 11.48
C GLU A 540 21.46 13.10 11.46
N ASP A 541 20.79 14.06 10.82
CA ASP A 541 19.32 14.15 10.64
C ASP A 541 18.88 13.84 9.19
N THR A 542 19.70 13.08 8.45
CA THR A 542 19.49 12.61 7.06
C THR A 542 18.17 11.86 6.80
N THR A 543 17.38 11.61 7.84
CA THR A 543 16.17 10.81 7.77
C THR A 543 14.90 11.60 7.45
N GLN A 544 14.98 12.92 7.29
CA GLN A 544 13.79 13.77 7.20
C GLN A 544 13.86 14.75 6.03
N HIS A 545 12.88 14.66 5.14
CA HIS A 545 12.55 15.64 4.09
C HIS A 545 12.14 16.97 4.75
N LYS A 546 13.12 17.70 5.28
CA LYS A 546 12.94 18.93 6.02
C LYS A 546 13.73 20.04 5.38
N MET A 547 13.15 21.23 5.44
CA MET A 547 13.84 22.46 5.14
C MET A 547 13.71 23.38 6.34
N GLN A 548 14.86 23.82 6.85
CA GLN A 548 14.94 24.84 7.87
C GLN A 548 14.97 26.22 7.20
N LEU A 549 14.17 27.12 7.76
CA LEU A 549 14.22 28.54 7.44
C LEU A 549 14.91 29.20 8.62
N VAL A 550 16.11 29.74 8.42
CA VAL A 550 16.95 30.24 9.50
C VAL A 550 17.49 31.64 9.22
N ILE A 551 17.77 32.39 10.28
CA ILE A 551 18.41 33.71 10.23
C ILE A 551 19.43 33.84 11.36
N ASP A 552 20.52 34.58 11.13
CA ASP A 552 21.47 34.92 12.19
C ASP A 552 21.01 36.16 12.95
N PHE A 553 20.22 35.98 14.01
CA PHE A 553 19.65 37.10 14.75
C PHE A 553 20.71 37.98 15.42
N ALA A 554 21.77 37.37 15.98
CA ALA A 554 22.91 38.05 16.58
C ALA A 554 24.18 37.17 16.48
N GLU A 555 25.37 37.73 16.72
CA GLU A 555 26.63 36.98 16.69
C GLU A 555 26.62 35.76 17.61
N ASN A 556 25.97 35.87 18.78
CA ASN A 556 25.83 34.79 19.74
C ASN A 556 24.58 33.91 19.53
N ARG A 557 23.78 34.17 18.49
CA ARG A 557 22.56 33.41 18.14
C ARG A 557 22.42 33.26 16.62
N PRO A 558 23.32 32.52 15.97
CA PRO A 558 23.18 32.16 14.56
C PRO A 558 22.11 31.06 14.36
N GLY A 559 21.58 30.96 13.15
CA GLY A 559 20.76 29.82 12.72
C GLY A 559 19.40 29.66 13.43
N VAL A 560 18.79 30.75 13.91
CA VAL A 560 17.51 30.69 14.64
C VAL A 560 16.29 30.74 13.71
N PRO A 561 15.14 30.14 14.08
CA PRO A 561 13.92 30.23 13.28
C PRO A 561 13.36 31.66 13.29
N PRO A 562 13.06 32.27 12.12
CA PRO A 562 12.60 33.66 12.04
C PRO A 562 11.38 33.97 12.91
N GLY A 563 10.38 33.07 12.94
CA GLY A 563 9.11 33.28 13.64
C GLY A 563 9.22 33.54 15.14
N GLY A 564 10.32 33.13 15.79
CA GLY A 564 10.56 33.40 17.22
C GLY A 564 11.38 34.65 17.50
N TYR A 565 11.93 35.31 16.48
CA TYR A 565 12.97 36.34 16.63
C TYR A 565 12.73 37.62 15.83
N LEU A 566 11.96 37.56 14.74
CA LEU A 566 11.65 38.73 13.91
C LEU A 566 10.31 39.37 14.30
N SER A 567 10.17 40.67 14.02
CA SER A 567 8.90 41.38 14.21
C SER A 567 7.84 40.94 13.19
N ASP A 568 6.58 41.24 13.48
CA ASP A 568 5.45 40.96 12.58
C ASP A 568 5.67 41.50 11.14
N SER A 569 6.16 42.73 10.99
CA SER A 569 6.44 43.33 9.69
C SER A 569 7.59 42.63 8.96
N GLN A 570 8.61 42.17 9.69
CA GLN A 570 9.73 41.42 9.13
C GLN A 570 9.29 40.03 8.67
N ILE A 571 8.52 39.30 9.47
CA ILE A 571 7.97 37.99 9.10
C ILE A 571 7.09 38.09 7.85
N HIS A 572 6.21 39.09 7.81
CA HIS A 572 5.36 39.34 6.65
C HIS A 572 6.20 39.64 5.39
N SER A 573 7.31 40.38 5.55
CA SER A 573 8.22 40.71 4.44
C SER A 573 9.00 39.49 3.95
N VAL A 574 9.46 38.61 4.83
CA VAL A 574 10.11 37.35 4.46
C VAL A 574 9.15 36.48 3.65
N ALA A 575 7.92 36.32 4.14
CA ALA A 575 6.90 35.53 3.46
C ALA A 575 6.51 36.10 2.10
N LEU A 576 6.31 37.42 2.00
CA LEU A 576 6.03 38.12 0.74
C LEU A 576 7.19 37.96 -0.24
N ALA A 577 8.43 38.17 0.22
CA ALA A 577 9.63 38.05 -0.60
C ALA A 577 9.79 36.64 -1.18
N LEU A 578 9.57 35.60 -0.37
CA LEU A 578 9.63 34.22 -0.81
C LEU A 578 8.58 33.92 -1.89
N ARG A 579 7.32 34.31 -1.67
CA ARG A 579 6.23 34.08 -2.62
C ARG A 579 6.47 34.81 -3.94
N LEU A 580 6.89 36.08 -3.87
CA LEU A 580 7.17 36.87 -5.06
C LEU A 580 8.40 36.35 -5.83
N ALA A 581 9.45 35.91 -5.13
CA ALA A 581 10.61 35.26 -5.75
C ALA A 581 10.21 33.98 -6.48
N ALA A 582 9.42 33.13 -5.83
CA ALA A 582 8.95 31.86 -6.40
C ALA A 582 8.07 32.10 -7.65
N ILE A 583 7.09 33.00 -7.58
CA ILE A 583 6.23 33.34 -8.72
C ILE A 583 7.07 33.90 -9.87
N LYS A 584 7.97 34.86 -9.61
CA LYS A 584 8.84 35.46 -10.63
C LYS A 584 9.73 34.43 -11.31
N ARG A 585 10.24 33.47 -10.55
CA ARG A 585 11.16 32.44 -11.05
C ARG A 585 10.45 31.37 -11.87
N PHE A 586 9.36 30.83 -11.35
CA PHE A 586 8.77 29.60 -11.89
C PHE A 586 7.57 29.83 -12.81
N ASN A 587 6.86 30.97 -12.71
CA ASN A 587 5.71 31.28 -13.56
C ASN A 587 6.11 32.11 -14.80
N SER A 588 7.28 31.87 -15.38
CA SER A 588 7.76 32.65 -16.54
C SER A 588 6.88 32.53 -17.78
N GLY A 589 6.17 31.40 -17.94
CA GLY A 589 5.20 31.19 -19.02
C GLY A 589 3.90 31.98 -18.86
N ALA A 590 3.56 32.40 -17.64
CA ALA A 590 2.43 33.26 -17.33
C ALA A 590 2.77 34.17 -16.14
N PRO A 591 3.46 35.31 -16.36
CA PRO A 591 3.96 36.18 -15.30
C PRO A 591 2.85 37.04 -14.70
N VAL A 592 1.83 36.39 -14.14
CA VAL A 592 0.65 37.00 -13.51
C VAL A 592 0.77 36.89 -12.00
N ILE A 593 0.43 37.97 -11.29
CA ILE A 593 0.44 38.04 -9.82
C ILE A 593 -0.86 38.66 -9.34
N ALA A 594 -1.53 38.01 -8.39
CA ALA A 594 -2.75 38.47 -7.77
C ALA A 594 -2.50 38.73 -6.28
N LEU A 595 -2.64 39.97 -5.84
CA LEU A 595 -2.30 40.41 -4.48
C LEU A 595 -3.57 40.87 -3.76
N ASP A 596 -3.98 40.13 -2.73
CA ASP A 596 -5.16 40.45 -1.90
C ASP A 596 -4.71 40.94 -0.53
N ASP A 597 -4.76 42.26 -0.34
CA ASP A 597 -4.56 42.92 0.94
C ASP A 597 -3.25 42.55 1.65
N ILE A 598 -2.15 42.57 0.88
CA ILE A 598 -0.80 42.19 1.34
C ILE A 598 -0.15 43.21 2.30
N VAL A 599 -0.85 44.28 2.66
CA VAL A 599 -0.35 45.33 3.56
C VAL A 599 -1.35 45.49 4.70
N THR A 600 -1.08 44.85 5.83
CA THR A 600 -1.96 44.90 7.02
C THR A 600 -1.28 45.49 8.26
N SER A 601 0.06 45.40 8.38
CA SER A 601 0.80 45.84 9.59
C SER A 601 2.16 46.48 9.27
N TYR A 602 2.26 47.17 8.13
CA TYR A 602 3.46 47.90 7.75
C TYR A 602 3.42 49.36 8.23
N ASP A 603 4.58 50.00 8.35
CA ASP A 603 4.69 51.46 8.51
C ASP A 603 4.67 52.17 7.13
N ALA A 604 4.84 53.49 7.11
CA ALA A 604 4.77 54.27 5.88
C ALA A 604 5.94 53.94 4.92
N ASP A 605 7.12 53.66 5.46
CA ASP A 605 8.34 53.44 4.69
C ASP A 605 8.30 52.08 3.99
N HIS A 606 7.89 51.02 4.71
CA HIS A 606 7.71 49.70 4.13
C HIS A 606 6.63 49.68 3.03
N ARG A 607 5.52 50.42 3.19
CA ARG A 607 4.50 50.57 2.14
C ARG A 607 5.09 51.17 0.86
N ARG A 608 5.89 52.23 1.02
CA ARG A 608 6.55 52.91 -0.08
C ARG A 608 7.62 52.03 -0.73
N ALA A 609 8.34 51.24 0.06
CA ALA A 609 9.33 50.28 -0.40
C ALA A 609 8.69 49.17 -1.25
N ILE A 610 7.54 48.63 -0.83
CA ILE A 610 6.80 47.62 -1.60
C ILE A 610 6.34 48.18 -2.96
N GLY A 611 5.84 49.42 -3.01
CA GLY A 611 5.47 50.05 -4.28
C GLY A 611 6.67 50.26 -5.21
N ALA A 612 7.81 50.70 -4.66
CA ALA A 612 9.06 50.85 -5.40
C ALA A 612 9.62 49.51 -5.90
N LEU A 613 9.55 48.46 -5.07
CA LEU A 613 9.91 47.09 -5.41
C LEU A 613 9.10 46.60 -6.61
N ILE A 614 7.78 46.80 -6.61
CA ILE A 614 6.91 46.38 -7.73
C ILE A 614 7.34 47.09 -9.02
N ALA A 615 7.58 48.40 -8.96
CA ALA A 615 8.05 49.18 -10.10
C ALA A 615 9.41 48.69 -10.63
N LYS A 616 10.35 48.40 -9.73
CA LYS A 616 11.73 48.01 -10.05
C LYS A 616 11.85 46.58 -10.54
N MET A 617 11.25 45.63 -9.83
CA MET A 617 11.53 44.20 -9.99
C MET A 617 10.43 43.43 -10.74
N PHE A 618 9.24 44.01 -10.91
CA PHE A 618 8.06 43.33 -11.46
C PHE A 618 7.39 44.07 -12.63
N ALA A 619 8.11 44.99 -13.30
CA ALA A 619 7.59 45.74 -14.45
C ALA A 619 7.09 44.87 -15.62
N ASN A 620 7.64 43.66 -15.78
CA ASN A 620 7.25 42.72 -16.83
C ASN A 620 6.11 41.76 -16.42
N SER A 621 5.66 41.84 -15.18
CA SER A 621 4.57 41.02 -14.64
C SER A 621 3.24 41.75 -14.77
N GLN A 622 2.18 41.01 -15.07
CA GLN A 622 0.81 41.50 -14.94
C GLN A 622 0.39 41.37 -13.48
N ILE A 623 -0.03 42.46 -12.84
CA ILE A 623 -0.39 42.45 -11.43
C ILE A 623 -1.83 42.93 -11.25
N ILE A 624 -2.63 42.14 -10.53
CA ILE A 624 -3.97 42.50 -10.08
C ILE A 624 -3.90 42.62 -8.56
N LEU A 625 -3.93 43.85 -8.04
CA LEU A 625 -3.77 44.17 -6.64
C LEU A 625 -5.05 44.77 -6.09
N VAL A 626 -5.52 44.25 -4.96
CA VAL A 626 -6.61 44.85 -4.19
C VAL A 626 -6.13 45.17 -2.77
N THR A 627 -6.50 46.34 -2.25
CA THR A 627 -6.09 46.77 -0.90
C THR A 627 -7.14 47.64 -0.24
N HIS A 628 -7.22 47.58 1.09
CA HIS A 628 -7.98 48.56 1.88
C HIS A 628 -7.13 49.74 2.38
N ASP A 629 -5.81 49.68 2.20
CA ASP A 629 -4.90 50.71 2.68
C ASP A 629 -4.77 51.85 1.64
N GLU A 630 -5.39 52.99 1.96
CA GLU A 630 -5.42 54.14 1.06
C GLU A 630 -4.02 54.74 0.82
N ARG A 631 -3.15 54.73 1.85
CA ARG A 631 -1.80 55.28 1.74
C ARG A 631 -0.98 54.43 0.78
N PHE A 632 -1.05 53.11 0.92
CA PHE A 632 -0.40 52.18 0.00
C PHE A 632 -0.92 52.33 -1.42
N PHE A 633 -2.23 52.43 -1.62
CA PHE A 633 -2.81 52.68 -2.94
C PHE A 633 -2.28 53.98 -3.58
N ASN A 634 -2.15 55.05 -2.81
CA ASN A 634 -1.60 56.32 -3.32
C ASN A 634 -0.11 56.18 -3.67
N TYR A 635 0.70 55.48 -2.86
CA TYR A 635 2.09 55.21 -3.22
C TYR A 635 2.21 54.39 -4.51
N LEU A 636 1.38 53.36 -4.69
CA LEU A 636 1.32 52.59 -5.94
C LEU A 636 0.99 53.52 -7.12
N LYS A 637 0.00 54.40 -6.97
CA LYS A 637 -0.39 55.35 -8.01
C LYS A 637 0.72 56.34 -8.36
N ASP A 638 1.50 56.77 -7.38
CA ASP A 638 2.59 57.74 -7.57
C ASP A 638 3.85 57.09 -8.17
N GLN A 639 4.15 55.83 -7.82
CA GLN A 639 5.39 55.15 -8.20
C GLN A 639 5.27 54.31 -9.48
N LEU A 640 4.07 53.87 -9.85
CA LEU A 640 3.86 52.97 -10.99
C LEU A 640 3.43 53.74 -12.24
N ALA A 641 3.89 53.28 -13.40
CA ALA A 641 3.64 53.97 -14.66
C ALA A 641 2.16 53.91 -15.05
N GLY A 642 1.52 55.07 -15.17
CA GLY A 642 0.10 55.17 -15.55
C GLY A 642 -0.26 54.62 -16.93
N LYS A 643 0.74 54.34 -17.79
CA LYS A 643 0.56 53.66 -19.09
C LYS A 643 0.32 52.15 -18.93
N ASP A 644 0.87 51.54 -17.88
CA ASP A 644 0.82 50.09 -17.66
C ASP A 644 -0.22 49.70 -16.60
N TRP A 645 -0.67 50.68 -15.80
CA TRP A 645 -1.54 50.47 -14.65
C TRP A 645 -2.88 51.22 -14.74
N SER A 646 -3.94 50.48 -14.42
CA SER A 646 -5.27 51.00 -14.11
C SER A 646 -5.41 51.18 -12.60
N PHE A 647 -5.84 52.36 -12.17
CA PHE A 647 -6.07 52.68 -10.75
C PHE A 647 -7.53 53.03 -10.55
N THR A 648 -8.23 52.19 -9.82
CA THR A 648 -9.67 52.31 -9.64
C THR A 648 -10.00 52.22 -8.15
N ARG A 649 -11.10 52.84 -7.72
CA ARG A 649 -11.57 52.82 -6.33
C ARG A 649 -13.00 52.30 -6.26
N ILE A 650 -13.30 51.44 -5.29
CA ILE A 650 -14.68 51.10 -4.93
C ILE A 650 -15.09 52.02 -3.78
N ILE A 651 -16.17 52.77 -4.00
CA ILE A 651 -16.70 53.78 -3.06
C ILE A 651 -17.85 53.25 -2.21
N GLY A 652 -18.46 52.14 -2.59
CA GLY A 652 -19.53 51.49 -1.85
C GLY A 652 -19.98 50.18 -2.51
N LEU A 653 -20.89 49.48 -1.84
CA LEU A 653 -21.51 48.26 -2.33
C LEU A 653 -23.03 48.44 -2.42
N ASP A 654 -23.59 48.29 -3.61
CA ASP A 654 -25.02 48.36 -3.87
C ASP A 654 -25.59 46.93 -3.96
N PRO A 655 -26.54 46.52 -3.11
CA PRO A 655 -27.14 45.18 -3.18
C PRO A 655 -27.82 44.84 -4.51
N ALA A 656 -28.30 45.83 -5.27
CA ALA A 656 -29.00 45.65 -6.54
C ALA A 656 -28.06 45.68 -7.76
N TYR A 657 -26.79 46.05 -7.58
CA TYR A 657 -25.83 46.19 -8.67
C TYR A 657 -24.48 45.52 -8.38
N GLY A 658 -23.90 45.77 -7.22
CA GLY A 658 -22.57 45.33 -6.81
C GLY A 658 -21.67 46.52 -6.44
N PRO A 659 -20.33 46.38 -6.52
CA PRO A 659 -19.40 47.43 -6.12
C PRO A 659 -19.54 48.67 -7.02
N ARG A 660 -19.76 49.84 -6.40
CA ARG A 660 -19.76 51.13 -7.10
C ARG A 660 -18.33 51.64 -7.20
N PHE A 661 -17.87 51.89 -8.41
CA PHE A 661 -16.52 52.39 -8.66
C PHE A 661 -16.49 53.91 -8.77
N ALA A 662 -15.43 54.56 -8.30
CA ALA A 662 -15.22 56.01 -8.46
C ALA A 662 -15.15 56.46 -9.93
N ASP A 663 -14.91 55.53 -10.85
CA ASP A 663 -14.98 55.76 -12.30
C ASP A 663 -16.43 55.96 -12.78
N HIS A 664 -17.42 55.57 -11.96
CA HIS A 664 -18.83 56.00 -12.06
C HIS A 664 -19.01 57.36 -11.39
N ARG A 665 -18.06 58.29 -11.59
CA ARG A 665 -18.38 59.71 -11.43
C ARG A 665 -19.59 59.96 -12.29
N VAL A 666 -20.62 60.55 -11.70
CA VAL A 666 -21.72 61.05 -12.50
C VAL A 666 -21.12 62.13 -13.39
N THR A 667 -21.02 61.82 -14.67
CA THR A 667 -20.55 62.75 -15.70
C THR A 667 -21.72 63.60 -16.18
N ASP A 668 -21.42 64.76 -16.75
CA ASP A 668 -22.45 65.63 -17.32
C ASP A 668 -23.24 64.84 -18.40
N GLU A 669 -22.55 63.99 -19.17
CA GLU A 669 -23.14 63.12 -20.19
C GLU A 669 -24.10 62.05 -19.62
N MET A 670 -23.83 61.54 -18.41
CA MET A 670 -24.74 60.57 -17.75
C MET A 670 -26.05 61.21 -17.31
N ILE A 671 -26.00 62.45 -16.84
CA ILE A 671 -27.18 63.23 -16.46
C ILE A 671 -28.00 63.56 -17.71
N GLU A 672 -27.32 63.99 -18.79
CA GLU A 672 -27.96 64.26 -20.08
C GLU A 672 -28.61 63.01 -20.68
N ALA A 673 -27.95 61.85 -20.62
CA ALA A 673 -28.48 60.58 -21.11
C ALA A 673 -29.78 60.17 -20.40
N ARG A 674 -29.91 60.41 -19.09
CA ARG A 674 -31.17 60.17 -18.36
C ARG A 674 -32.30 61.08 -18.82
N TRP A 675 -32.03 62.37 -18.98
CA TRP A 675 -33.04 63.28 -19.52
C TRP A 675 -33.43 62.94 -20.95
N HIS A 676 -32.49 62.46 -21.78
CA HIS A 676 -32.79 61.97 -23.13
C HIS A 676 -33.65 60.70 -23.12
N ALA A 677 -33.53 59.87 -22.09
CA ALA A 677 -34.40 58.72 -21.84
C ALA A 677 -35.77 59.10 -21.22
N GLY A 678 -36.00 60.38 -20.90
CA GLY A 678 -37.23 60.86 -20.25
C GLY A 678 -37.29 60.56 -18.74
N GLU A 679 -36.17 60.21 -18.12
CA GLU A 679 -36.04 59.89 -16.70
C GLU A 679 -35.54 61.11 -15.90
N SER A 680 -35.91 61.18 -14.61
CA SER A 680 -35.35 62.17 -13.67
C SER A 680 -33.88 61.86 -13.36
N ALA A 681 -33.04 62.89 -13.36
CA ALA A 681 -31.62 62.82 -13.03
C ALA A 681 -31.28 63.48 -11.68
N ALA A 682 -32.27 63.76 -10.83
CA ALA A 682 -32.08 64.49 -9.57
C ALA A 682 -31.05 63.84 -8.62
N ASN A 683 -31.03 62.51 -8.53
CA ASN A 683 -30.07 61.77 -7.71
C ASN A 683 -28.64 61.88 -8.25
N GLU A 684 -28.49 61.76 -9.56
CA GLU A 684 -27.23 61.89 -10.28
C GLU A 684 -26.66 63.29 -10.13
N MET A 685 -27.48 64.33 -10.31
CA MET A 685 -27.12 65.73 -10.07
C MET A 685 -26.62 65.94 -8.64
N ARG A 686 -27.33 65.40 -7.64
CA ARG A 686 -26.94 65.50 -6.22
C ARG A 686 -25.58 64.84 -5.96
N GLN A 687 -25.37 63.64 -6.52
CA GLN A 687 -24.12 62.91 -6.37
C GLN A 687 -22.95 63.66 -7.04
N ALA A 688 -23.15 64.19 -8.25
CA ALA A 688 -22.16 64.97 -8.98
C ALA A 688 -21.74 66.25 -8.23
N GLU A 689 -22.69 66.93 -7.61
CA GLU A 689 -22.43 68.13 -6.78
C GLU A 689 -21.63 67.80 -5.52
N GLU A 690 -22.00 66.76 -4.79
CA GLU A 690 -21.31 66.34 -3.57
C GLU A 690 -19.87 65.93 -3.87
N GLU A 691 -19.67 65.17 -4.96
CA GLU A 691 -18.34 64.77 -5.43
C GLU A 691 -17.49 65.99 -5.84
N TRP A 692 -18.08 66.97 -6.54
CA TRP A 692 -17.39 68.19 -6.93
C TRP A 692 -17.00 69.03 -5.70
N LEU A 693 -17.92 69.24 -4.76
CA LEU A 693 -17.65 69.97 -3.51
C LEU A 693 -16.56 69.32 -2.68
N LEU A 694 -16.54 67.98 -2.59
CA LEU A 694 -15.53 67.25 -1.83
C LEU A 694 -14.14 67.43 -2.43
N VAL A 695 -14.04 67.38 -3.77
CA VAL A 695 -12.78 67.62 -4.49
C VAL A 695 -12.29 69.05 -4.27
N LEU A 696 -13.21 70.02 -4.37
CA LEU A 696 -12.90 71.44 -4.16
C LEU A 696 -12.45 71.70 -2.72
N ALA A 697 -13.19 71.20 -1.73
CA ALA A 697 -12.87 71.32 -0.31
C ALA A 697 -11.47 70.79 0.01
N ARG A 698 -11.11 69.61 -0.51
CA ARG A 698 -9.76 69.03 -0.37
C ARG A 698 -8.68 69.87 -1.03
N GLY A 699 -8.92 70.32 -2.26
CA GLY A 699 -7.97 71.15 -3.00
C GLY A 699 -7.74 72.51 -2.35
N PHE A 700 -8.80 73.12 -1.82
CA PHE A 700 -8.75 74.42 -1.16
C PHE A 700 -8.25 74.34 0.29
N GLY A 701 -8.17 73.13 0.86
CA GLY A 701 -7.77 72.90 2.25
C GLY A 701 -8.74 73.52 3.24
N VAL A 702 -10.05 73.43 2.98
CA VAL A 702 -11.07 74.04 3.85
C VAL A 702 -11.18 73.28 5.18
N ASP A 703 -11.52 74.01 6.24
CA ASP A 703 -11.66 73.44 7.58
C ASP A 703 -13.04 72.75 7.69
N VAL A 704 -13.05 71.44 7.98
CA VAL A 704 -14.27 70.65 8.20
C VAL A 704 -14.29 70.09 9.62
N ARG A 705 -15.49 69.85 10.16
CA ARG A 705 -15.65 69.31 11.53
C ARG A 705 -15.16 67.86 11.58
N ILE A 706 -14.39 67.52 12.61
CA ILE A 706 -13.99 66.13 12.88
C ILE A 706 -15.24 65.33 13.27
N ARG A 707 -15.57 64.29 12.49
CA ARG A 707 -16.70 63.38 12.72
C ARG A 707 -16.34 62.28 13.73
N ALA A 708 -17.37 61.64 14.29
CA ALA A 708 -17.21 60.44 15.11
C ALA A 708 -16.59 59.29 14.29
N LEU A 709 -15.87 58.39 14.96
CA LEU A 709 -15.10 57.28 14.36
C LEU A 709 -15.91 56.44 13.35
N GLU A 710 -17.21 56.27 13.57
CA GLU A 710 -18.11 55.50 12.72
C GLU A 710 -18.41 56.14 11.34
N ARG A 711 -18.12 57.45 11.16
CA ARG A 711 -18.39 58.21 9.92
C ARG A 711 -17.21 59.10 9.51
N ALA A 712 -15.97 58.67 9.78
CA ALA A 712 -14.78 59.51 9.66
C ALA A 712 -14.50 60.09 8.25
N TYR A 713 -15.08 59.50 7.20
CA TYR A 713 -14.77 59.86 5.79
C TYR A 713 -16.00 60.17 4.92
N SER A 714 -17.21 60.20 5.49
CA SER A 714 -18.42 60.63 4.76
C SER A 714 -18.75 62.07 5.11
N TYR A 715 -18.95 62.93 4.11
CA TYR A 715 -19.36 64.33 4.29
C TYR A 715 -20.63 64.59 3.51
N GLU A 716 -21.56 65.32 4.10
CA GLU A 716 -22.79 65.69 3.41
C GLU A 716 -22.58 66.92 2.54
N ARG A 717 -23.32 67.02 1.42
CA ARG A 717 -23.29 68.16 0.50
C ARG A 717 -23.43 69.53 1.21
N SER A 718 -24.32 69.63 2.20
CA SER A 718 -24.54 70.85 3.00
C SER A 718 -23.33 71.22 3.87
N GLU A 719 -22.68 70.22 4.46
CA GLU A 719 -21.47 70.40 5.28
C GLU A 719 -20.29 70.90 4.44
N LEU A 720 -20.09 70.31 3.26
CA LEU A 720 -19.03 70.72 2.34
C LEU A 720 -19.28 72.13 1.80
N ALA A 721 -20.53 72.44 1.44
CA ALA A 721 -20.94 73.78 1.00
C ALA A 721 -20.68 74.85 2.08
N LEU A 722 -21.05 74.56 3.34
CA LEU A 722 -20.78 75.44 4.49
C LEU A 722 -19.28 75.69 4.67
N ALA A 723 -18.46 74.64 4.62
CA ALA A 723 -17.02 74.76 4.80
C ALA A 723 -16.36 75.60 3.69
N ILE A 724 -16.80 75.41 2.44
CA ILE A 724 -16.32 76.19 1.29
C ILE A 724 -16.77 77.65 1.40
N SER A 725 -18.04 77.90 1.76
CA SER A 725 -18.55 79.27 1.94
C SER A 725 -17.81 80.02 3.05
N ALA A 726 -17.62 79.39 4.21
CA ALA A 726 -16.87 79.97 5.32
C ALA A 726 -15.42 80.29 4.91
N PHE A 727 -14.80 79.41 4.13
CA PHE A 727 -13.46 79.65 3.60
C PHE A 727 -13.42 80.84 2.63
N LEU A 728 -14.32 80.90 1.65
CA LEU A 728 -14.38 81.99 0.67
C LEU A 728 -14.62 83.36 1.35
N LYS A 729 -15.52 83.41 2.34
CA LYS A 729 -15.76 84.62 3.16
C LYS A 729 -14.50 85.04 3.92
N ARG A 730 -13.76 84.09 4.51
CA ARG A 730 -12.51 84.36 5.23
C ARG A 730 -11.44 85.01 4.34
N ILE A 731 -11.38 84.63 3.06
CA ILE A 731 -10.38 85.14 2.10
C ILE A 731 -10.89 86.32 1.25
N GLY A 732 -12.09 86.83 1.53
CA GLY A 732 -12.67 87.99 0.84
C GLY A 732 -13.07 87.74 -0.61
N LEU A 733 -13.41 86.49 -0.98
CA LEU A 733 -13.85 86.15 -2.33
C LEU A 733 -15.33 85.77 -2.32
N ALA A 734 -16.08 86.26 -3.32
CA ALA A 734 -17.48 85.91 -3.55
C ALA A 734 -17.67 85.47 -5.01
N PRO A 735 -18.44 84.39 -5.26
CA PRO A 735 -18.82 84.01 -6.61
C PRO A 735 -19.75 85.07 -7.23
N ALA A 736 -19.72 85.19 -8.56
CA ALA A 736 -20.61 86.08 -9.31
C ALA A 736 -21.96 85.42 -9.57
N ASP A 737 -23.01 86.23 -9.68
CA ASP A 737 -24.34 85.79 -10.11
C ASP A 737 -24.31 85.30 -11.57
N VAL A 738 -25.04 84.23 -11.87
CA VAL A 738 -25.23 83.71 -13.23
C VAL A 738 -26.34 84.52 -13.91
N PRO A 739 -26.08 85.16 -15.07
CA PRO A 739 -27.08 85.96 -15.77
C PRO A 739 -28.26 85.11 -16.28
N GLY A 740 -29.49 85.62 -16.14
CA GLY A 740 -30.70 84.99 -16.70
C GLY A 740 -31.35 83.90 -15.83
N VAL A 741 -30.85 83.66 -14.62
CA VAL A 741 -31.43 82.75 -13.61
C VAL A 741 -31.57 83.45 -12.26
N ASN A 742 -32.35 82.88 -11.35
CA ASN A 742 -32.65 83.48 -10.04
C ASN A 742 -31.56 83.27 -8.97
N ASN A 743 -30.43 82.63 -9.33
CA ASN A 743 -29.28 82.32 -8.48
C ASN A 743 -29.64 81.62 -7.16
N ARG A 744 -30.77 80.89 -7.10
CA ARG A 744 -31.24 80.24 -5.86
C ARG A 744 -30.26 79.18 -5.38
N PHE A 745 -29.67 78.41 -6.30
CA PHE A 745 -28.70 77.38 -5.94
C PHE A 745 -27.41 78.02 -5.42
N ILE A 746 -26.92 79.08 -6.07
CA ILE A 746 -25.73 79.82 -5.61
C ILE A 746 -25.96 80.43 -4.22
N ASN A 747 -27.11 81.08 -4.01
CA ASN A 747 -27.48 81.65 -2.72
C ASN A 747 -27.63 80.59 -1.62
N SER A 748 -28.22 79.44 -1.95
CA SER A 748 -28.40 78.29 -1.05
C SER A 748 -27.06 77.62 -0.69
N LEU A 749 -26.14 77.51 -1.65
CA LEU A 749 -24.81 76.93 -1.47
C LEU A 749 -23.87 77.89 -0.68
N VAL A 750 -23.94 79.19 -0.95
CA VAL A 750 -23.21 80.24 -0.23
C VAL A 750 -23.73 80.42 1.20
N ASN A 751 -25.02 80.18 1.46
CA ASN A 751 -25.58 80.25 2.80
C ASN A 751 -25.56 78.90 3.55
N GLY A 752 -25.15 77.82 2.89
CA GLY A 752 -25.05 76.48 3.49
C GLY A 752 -26.39 75.80 3.75
N THR A 753 -27.46 76.27 3.11
CA THR A 753 -28.84 75.80 3.24
C THR A 753 -29.24 75.05 1.97
N VAL A 754 -28.41 74.09 1.53
CA VAL A 754 -28.58 73.39 0.25
C VAL A 754 -29.93 72.66 0.20
N GLU A 755 -30.81 73.02 -0.73
CA GLU A 755 -32.16 72.47 -0.87
C GLU A 755 -32.15 70.95 -1.19
N ASN A 756 -33.06 70.19 -0.57
CA ASN A 756 -33.26 68.76 -0.82
C ASN A 756 -34.13 68.54 -2.08
N PHE A 757 -33.59 68.81 -3.25
CA PHE A 757 -34.27 68.55 -4.52
C PHE A 757 -34.46 67.02 -4.72
N GLY A 758 -35.69 66.57 -4.97
CA GLY A 758 -36.03 65.17 -5.25
C GLY A 758 -36.18 64.23 -4.05
N SER A 759 -36.19 64.72 -2.80
CA SER A 759 -36.54 63.88 -1.64
C SER A 759 -38.05 63.84 -1.42
N HIS A 760 -38.62 62.65 -1.18
CA HIS A 760 -40.04 62.40 -0.87
C HIS A 760 -40.64 63.17 0.33
N PHE A 761 -39.88 64.07 0.98
CA PHE A 761 -40.33 64.91 2.08
C PHE A 761 -40.02 66.39 1.78
N GLN A 762 -40.98 67.09 1.15
CA GLN A 762 -41.04 68.55 1.18
C GLN A 762 -42.47 69.01 1.50
N GLU A 763 -42.62 69.78 2.58
CA GLU A 763 -43.82 70.58 2.86
C GLU A 763 -43.58 72.01 2.33
N GLY A 764 -43.83 72.23 1.05
CA GLY A 764 -43.71 73.54 0.39
C GLY A 764 -44.39 73.53 -0.99
N PRO A 765 -44.86 74.69 -1.52
CA PRO A 765 -45.83 74.75 -2.62
C PRO A 765 -45.24 74.52 -4.03
N TYR A 766 -44.19 73.70 -4.16
CA TYR A 766 -43.66 73.27 -5.46
C TYR A 766 -43.43 71.76 -5.41
N GLY A 767 -44.33 71.01 -6.06
CA GLY A 767 -44.22 69.56 -6.24
C GLY A 767 -43.06 69.17 -7.14
N ASP A 768 -42.79 67.86 -7.20
CA ASP A 768 -41.79 67.17 -8.04
C ASP A 768 -41.28 68.02 -9.20
N GLY A 769 -40.04 68.49 -9.09
CA GLY A 769 -39.44 69.35 -10.11
C GLY A 769 -39.48 68.67 -11.47
N SER A 770 -39.95 69.38 -12.49
CA SER A 770 -40.00 68.84 -13.85
C SER A 770 -38.59 68.60 -14.39
N ILE A 771 -38.45 67.75 -15.41
CA ILE A 771 -37.18 67.59 -16.15
C ILE A 771 -36.66 68.95 -16.68
N GLY A 772 -37.56 69.92 -16.94
CA GLY A 772 -37.19 71.29 -17.30
C GLY A 772 -36.54 72.08 -16.15
N ASP A 773 -37.01 71.88 -14.92
CA ASP A 773 -36.44 72.49 -13.72
C ASP A 773 -35.07 71.89 -13.40
N GLU A 774 -34.93 70.56 -13.55
CA GLU A 774 -33.65 69.86 -13.42
C GLU A 774 -32.59 70.39 -14.40
N LYS A 775 -32.95 70.54 -15.68
CA LYS A 775 -32.06 71.08 -16.72
C LYS A 775 -31.62 72.52 -16.42
N THR A 776 -32.56 73.37 -16.01
CA THR A 776 -32.29 74.78 -15.69
C THR A 776 -31.34 74.89 -14.49
N ARG A 777 -31.56 74.08 -13.45
CA ARG A 777 -30.75 74.05 -12.24
C ARG A 777 -29.36 73.46 -12.47
N TRP A 778 -29.25 72.44 -13.33
CA TRP A 778 -27.95 71.91 -13.74
C TRP A 778 -27.15 72.94 -14.54
N ALA A 779 -27.79 73.69 -15.44
CA ALA A 779 -27.15 74.77 -16.17
C ALA A 779 -26.63 75.88 -15.23
N GLU A 780 -27.39 76.24 -14.19
CA GLU A 780 -26.94 77.17 -13.13
C GLU A 780 -25.71 76.60 -12.39
N PHE A 781 -25.73 75.33 -11.98
CA PHE A 781 -24.59 74.69 -11.33
C PHE A 781 -23.35 74.63 -12.23
N MET A 782 -23.50 74.32 -13.52
CA MET A 782 -22.42 74.27 -14.49
C MET A 782 -21.75 75.64 -14.68
N ALA A 783 -22.55 76.69 -14.80
CA ALA A 783 -22.05 78.07 -14.88
C ALA A 783 -21.32 78.47 -13.59
N PHE A 784 -21.88 78.14 -12.41
CA PHE A 784 -21.20 78.36 -11.13
C PHE A 784 -19.87 77.59 -11.04
N ARG A 785 -19.87 76.31 -11.43
CA ARG A 785 -18.70 75.42 -11.44
C ARG A 785 -17.55 76.00 -12.26
N SER A 786 -17.83 76.57 -13.44
CA SER A 786 -16.81 77.18 -14.30
C SER A 786 -16.14 78.42 -13.70
N GLN A 787 -16.76 79.10 -12.73
CA GLN A 787 -16.12 80.24 -12.06
C GLN A 787 -14.90 79.82 -11.23
N PHE A 788 -14.76 78.52 -10.94
CA PHE A 788 -13.62 77.95 -10.22
C PHE A 788 -12.47 77.52 -11.15
N ASP A 789 -12.59 77.72 -12.46
CA ASP A 789 -11.52 77.41 -13.41
C ASP A 789 -10.31 78.31 -13.18
N CYS A 790 -9.11 77.73 -13.26
CA CYS A 790 -7.89 78.51 -13.07
C CYS A 790 -7.73 79.51 -14.21
N SER A 791 -7.55 80.79 -13.88
CA SER A 791 -7.31 81.87 -14.85
C SER A 791 -6.06 81.65 -15.72
N GLY A 792 -5.09 80.88 -15.25
CA GLY A 792 -3.85 80.58 -15.98
C GLY A 792 -3.96 79.41 -16.97
N CYS A 793 -4.59 78.30 -16.56
CA CYS A 793 -4.59 77.06 -17.36
C CYS A 793 -5.99 76.46 -17.64
N GLY A 794 -7.06 77.08 -17.14
CA GLY A 794 -8.44 76.62 -17.33
C GLY A 794 -8.76 75.29 -16.65
N ARG A 795 -7.94 74.82 -15.70
CA ARG A 795 -8.15 73.56 -14.96
C ARG A 795 -8.55 73.82 -13.51
N THR A 796 -9.27 72.87 -12.93
CA THR A 796 -9.85 72.97 -11.56
C THR A 796 -9.04 72.22 -10.49
N LYS A 797 -7.76 71.97 -10.73
CA LYS A 797 -6.89 71.26 -9.78
C LYS A 797 -6.15 72.25 -8.89
N TYR A 798 -6.58 72.39 -7.63
CA TYR A 798 -5.96 73.28 -6.65
C TYR A 798 -5.34 72.53 -5.48
N GLN A 799 -4.36 73.17 -4.83
CA GLN A 799 -3.80 72.77 -3.56
C GLN A 799 -3.56 74.03 -2.72
N ARG A 800 -3.86 73.98 -1.42
CA ARG A 800 -3.49 75.05 -0.46
C ARG A 800 -2.43 74.55 0.53
N PRO A 801 -1.13 74.79 0.26
CA PRO A 801 -0.09 74.64 1.27
C PRO A 801 -0.38 75.46 2.52
N PHE A 802 0.00 74.96 3.70
CA PHE A 802 -0.24 75.61 5.00
C PHE A 802 0.17 77.10 5.11
N PRO A 803 1.26 77.58 4.48
CA PRO A 803 1.63 79.00 4.55
C PRO A 803 0.83 79.95 3.63
N LEU A 804 0.01 79.42 2.72
CA LEU A 804 -0.72 80.24 1.74
C LEU A 804 -2.18 80.47 2.15
N ASN A 805 -2.60 81.73 2.13
CA ASN A 805 -4.00 82.10 2.38
C ASN A 805 -4.94 81.73 1.22
N LYS A 806 -4.44 81.76 -0.03
CA LYS A 806 -5.21 81.42 -1.23
C LYS A 806 -4.73 80.08 -1.83
N PRO A 807 -5.64 79.23 -2.35
CA PRO A 807 -5.26 78.02 -3.07
C PRO A 807 -4.46 78.36 -4.34
N VAL A 808 -3.53 77.49 -4.73
CA VAL A 808 -2.75 77.60 -5.98
C VAL A 808 -3.07 76.45 -6.92
N CYS A 809 -3.00 76.70 -8.23
CA CYS A 809 -3.22 75.67 -9.23
C CYS A 809 -2.09 74.62 -9.20
N ALA A 810 -2.43 73.36 -8.94
CA ALA A 810 -1.50 72.23 -8.86
C ALA A 810 -1.45 71.41 -10.17
N HIS A 811 -1.88 72.00 -11.28
CA HIS A 811 -1.84 71.38 -12.60
C HIS A 811 -0.55 71.77 -13.34
N GLY A 812 0.31 70.79 -13.66
CA GLY A 812 1.45 70.98 -14.55
C GLY A 812 2.45 72.07 -14.16
N GLY A 813 2.56 72.41 -12.87
CA GLY A 813 3.41 73.52 -12.40
C GLY A 813 2.84 74.93 -12.62
N CYS A 814 1.53 75.06 -12.89
CA CYS A 814 0.86 76.35 -13.15
C CYS A 814 0.98 77.36 -11.98
N GLU A 815 0.85 76.89 -10.73
CA GLU A 815 1.03 77.66 -9.48
C GLU A 815 0.24 78.98 -9.34
N THR A 816 -0.66 79.27 -10.28
CA THR A 816 -1.48 80.48 -10.28
C THR A 816 -2.41 80.49 -9.07
N GLN A 817 -2.42 81.60 -8.32
CA GLN A 817 -3.32 81.78 -7.18
C GLN A 817 -4.78 81.89 -7.63
N PHE A 818 -5.68 81.26 -6.88
CA PHE A 818 -7.11 81.29 -7.17
C PHE A 818 -7.70 82.70 -7.04
N ALA A 819 -8.43 83.11 -8.07
CA ALA A 819 -9.27 84.30 -8.09
C ALA A 819 -10.48 84.05 -9.02
N PHE A 820 -11.66 84.56 -8.68
CA PHE A 820 -12.81 84.54 -9.57
C PHE A 820 -12.58 85.46 -10.78
N SER A 821 -12.95 85.00 -11.97
CA SER A 821 -12.88 85.78 -13.21
C SER A 821 -13.84 86.98 -13.14
N GLY A 822 -13.34 88.14 -12.73
CA GLY A 822 -14.12 89.39 -12.62
C GLY A 822 -13.76 90.29 -11.43
N ALA A 823 -12.97 89.83 -10.46
CA ALA A 823 -12.53 90.67 -9.34
C ALA A 823 -11.27 91.46 -9.72
N ALA A 824 -11.44 92.69 -10.21
CA ALA A 824 -10.34 93.64 -10.35
C ALA A 824 -9.72 93.91 -8.97
N THR A 825 -8.40 93.80 -8.90
CA THR A 825 -7.57 94.06 -7.71
C THR A 825 -7.74 95.51 -7.25
N ALA A 826 -8.25 95.71 -6.05
CA ALA A 826 -8.04 96.96 -5.31
C ALA A 826 -6.56 97.01 -4.88
N ALA A 827 -5.86 98.04 -5.34
CA ALA A 827 -4.47 98.30 -5.01
C ALA A 827 -4.32 98.78 -3.54
N ASP A 828 -3.27 98.32 -2.87
CA ASP A 828 -2.77 98.86 -1.60
C ASP A 828 -2.40 100.34 -1.74
N PRO A 829 -2.80 101.23 -0.81
CA PRO A 829 -2.06 102.44 -0.53
C PRO A 829 -1.03 102.16 0.58
N THR A 830 0.25 102.32 0.21
CA THR A 830 1.48 102.48 1.02
C THR A 830 1.39 102.34 2.54
#